data_AF-A0A7W1U8X0-F1
#
_entry.id   AF-A0A7W1U8X0-F1
#
_cell.length_a   1.000
_cell.length_b   1.000
_cell.length_c   1.000
_cell.angle_alpha   90.00
_cell.angle_beta   90.00
_cell.angle_gamma   90.00
#
_symmetry.space_group_name_H-M   'P 1'
#
loop_
_entity.id
_entity.type
_entity.pdbx_description
1 polymer ?
#
loop_
_entity_poly.entity_id
_entity_poly.type
_entity_poly.pdbx_seq_one_letter_code
_entity_poly.pdbx_strand_id
1 'polypeptide(L)'
;MNAALETTSTPRVRARAKFFFAGEHKFFVKGATYGPFKPDANGHYLGTPEQARHDLQQMRQLGINVARIYHLPPVWFLEACAEAGVRVLITLPWAKHVEFLVRAKTRREIVAAVRKAVAEHAGHPAIFGYLVGNEIPTTMVRWLGVRRVTEFLETLIRVGREEDPNVLFSYASYPPTEYLLPQNVDFYCFNVYLHDQRDFEKYLLRLQNLAEDKPLMLGEFGMDTQRHSEDEQAEMLGWHVDSVVRCGLAGTIFFAWTDEWFTGEQEITDWSFGLVRRDRSPKKSFFSLQKKLGQDDSALPHRDLPRTPFVSVIVCSYNGGKTLAECLESLGKINYPAYEAILVDDGSKDNTPEIAARFPNVRYIRQENHGLSYARNAGAAAAKGEVLAYTDSDCMADPDWLYYLIGTLTSGDYAGVGGPNIPPPAENWVQACVAAAPGGPSHVLLTDTIAEHIPGCNMAFYRWAFDTIGGFDIEYHKAGDDVDFCWRLQQEGHVIAFSPTAIVWHHRRFTLGAFRKQQAGYGEAESMLRFKHLIFFGPTGTAKWRGQIYGSPRFSWFINRPIIYHGIFGEGFFQSIYPTPQSEIANYVSSVEWFALTIFLFGLGIFLPILRIVPYLMLGGTLCVALSYMLRARIEPKFDTVAARLLVMFLAFAQPLVRGWNRYFTWLEFKRTPRGVIGTHEVAAGEKPGRGNLGRRIYWSEAGVERNALLKSTFQLLEDEGWSYSADTGWKEWDIQIYGNFFWSIIMQTVTEYHGGPKCLTRVRLGYRFVTTTVIINLLIIAMLIYRYLNNTGLELRIIVPYAIFLLFLGTRARRLKKRVAEIVDVAAFRLGLQRMSGKRGSSVAR
;
A
#
# COMPACT_ATOMS: atom_id res chain seq x y z
N MET A 1 54.43 1.09 -27.87
CA MET A 1 54.72 -0.22 -27.26
C MET A 1 53.87 -0.32 -26.00
N ASN A 2 52.87 -1.21 -26.04
CA ASN A 2 52.01 -1.69 -24.95
C ASN A 2 51.12 -0.68 -24.21
N ALA A 3 50.10 -0.16 -24.90
CA ALA A 3 48.80 0.03 -24.27
C ALA A 3 48.17 -1.36 -24.15
N ALA A 4 48.19 -1.94 -22.95
CA ALA A 4 47.51 -3.19 -22.67
C ALA A 4 46.00 -2.99 -22.95
N LEU A 5 45.47 -3.82 -23.84
CA LEU A 5 44.04 -4.05 -24.01
C LEU A 5 43.47 -4.53 -22.67
N GLU A 6 42.99 -3.60 -21.84
CA GLU A 6 42.00 -3.93 -20.83
C GLU A 6 40.76 -4.39 -21.60
N THR A 7 40.53 -5.69 -21.61
CA THR A 7 39.25 -6.28 -22.02
C THR A 7 38.17 -5.72 -21.11
N THR A 8 37.51 -4.63 -21.55
CA THR A 8 36.35 -4.02 -20.89
C THR A 8 35.22 -5.04 -20.87
N SER A 9 35.10 -5.82 -19.80
CA SER A 9 33.96 -6.70 -19.62
C SER A 9 32.72 -5.83 -19.37
N THR A 10 31.73 -5.92 -20.25
CA THR A 10 30.45 -5.22 -20.10
C THR A 10 29.79 -5.66 -18.79
N PRO A 11 29.43 -4.74 -17.89
CA PRO A 11 28.88 -5.11 -16.59
C PRO A 11 27.57 -5.88 -16.76
N ARG A 12 27.42 -6.98 -16.01
CA ARG A 12 26.17 -7.76 -16.00
C ARG A 12 25.01 -6.90 -15.51
N VAL A 13 23.87 -7.04 -16.18
CA VAL A 13 22.65 -6.32 -15.79
C VAL A 13 22.03 -7.02 -14.58
N ARG A 14 21.61 -6.23 -13.59
CA ARG A 14 20.95 -6.70 -12.37
C ARG A 14 19.64 -5.96 -12.17
N ALA A 15 18.64 -6.65 -11.62
CA ALA A 15 17.42 -6.00 -11.13
C ALA A 15 17.71 -5.32 -9.78
N ARG A 16 17.33 -4.05 -9.63
CA ARG A 16 17.29 -3.33 -8.34
C ARG A 16 15.96 -2.58 -8.27
N ALA A 17 15.10 -2.95 -7.33
CA ALA A 17 13.73 -2.44 -7.26
C ALA A 17 13.02 -2.55 -8.63
N LYS A 18 12.34 -1.49 -9.08
CA LYS A 18 11.57 -1.48 -10.33
C LYS A 18 12.40 -1.34 -11.61
N PHE A 19 13.73 -1.29 -11.54
CA PHE A 19 14.58 -1.02 -12.71
C PHE A 19 15.70 -2.05 -12.88
N PHE A 20 16.25 -2.10 -14.09
CA PHE A 20 17.49 -2.80 -14.36
C PHE A 20 18.67 -1.85 -14.29
N PHE A 21 19.84 -2.35 -13.89
CA PHE A 21 21.07 -1.59 -13.78
C PHE A 21 22.25 -2.34 -14.40
N ALA A 22 23.06 -1.64 -15.19
CA ALA A 22 24.36 -2.08 -15.67
C ALA A 22 25.44 -1.26 -14.91
N GLY A 23 26.04 -1.87 -13.88
CA GLY A 23 26.83 -1.12 -12.91
C GLY A 23 25.93 -0.22 -12.06
N GLU A 24 26.18 1.10 -12.09
CA GLU A 24 25.38 2.11 -11.38
C GLU A 24 24.42 2.88 -12.30
N HIS A 25 24.42 2.59 -13.60
CA HIS A 25 23.53 3.22 -14.56
C HIS A 25 22.28 2.39 -14.79
N LYS A 26 21.11 3.05 -14.86
CA LYS A 26 19.86 2.39 -15.26
C LYS A 26 20.01 1.83 -16.68
N PHE A 27 19.57 0.60 -16.87
CA PHE A 27 19.53 -0.10 -18.14
C PHE A 27 18.06 -0.24 -18.53
N PHE A 28 17.66 0.30 -19.68
CA PHE A 28 16.29 0.17 -20.16
C PHE A 28 16.27 -0.80 -21.33
N VAL A 29 15.41 -1.82 -21.24
CA VAL A 29 15.32 -2.84 -22.28
C VAL A 29 14.62 -2.25 -23.50
N LYS A 30 15.36 -2.16 -24.60
CA LYS A 30 14.90 -1.78 -25.94
C LYS A 30 15.08 -2.99 -26.83
N GLY A 31 14.06 -3.85 -26.91
CA GLY A 31 14.22 -5.14 -27.56
C GLY A 31 13.42 -5.34 -28.83
N ALA A 32 13.81 -6.35 -29.60
CA ALA A 32 12.95 -6.95 -30.61
C ALA A 32 13.05 -8.48 -30.54
N THR A 33 11.98 -9.17 -30.94
CA THR A 33 12.03 -10.62 -31.13
C THR A 33 12.79 -10.97 -32.40
N TYR A 34 13.62 -12.02 -32.34
CA TYR A 34 14.47 -12.43 -33.44
C TYR A 34 14.32 -13.94 -33.69
N GLY A 35 13.63 -14.26 -34.78
CA GLY A 35 13.20 -15.61 -35.09
C GLY A 35 12.14 -16.14 -34.11
N PRO A 36 11.70 -17.39 -34.29
CA PRO A 36 12.34 -18.42 -35.13
C PRO A 36 12.25 -18.19 -36.64
N PHE A 37 13.35 -18.46 -37.35
CA PHE A 37 13.41 -18.59 -38.81
C PHE A 37 13.50 -20.06 -39.22
N LYS A 38 13.43 -20.35 -40.52
CA LYS A 38 13.58 -21.72 -41.01
C LYS A 38 14.89 -22.34 -40.47
N PRO A 39 14.85 -23.54 -39.88
CA PRO A 39 16.04 -24.12 -39.26
C PRO A 39 17.13 -24.41 -40.29
N ASP A 40 18.38 -24.15 -39.91
CA ASP A 40 19.56 -24.55 -40.68
C ASP A 40 19.79 -26.08 -40.62
N ALA A 41 20.84 -26.57 -41.30
CA ALA A 41 21.20 -27.98 -41.30
C ALA A 41 21.53 -28.55 -39.90
N ASN A 42 21.83 -27.68 -38.93
CA ASN A 42 22.15 -28.03 -37.55
C ASN A 42 20.95 -27.84 -36.60
N GLY A 43 19.79 -27.42 -37.13
CA GLY A 43 18.59 -27.16 -36.35
C GLY A 43 18.55 -25.81 -35.64
N HIS A 44 19.36 -24.83 -36.04
CA HIS A 44 19.30 -23.46 -35.50
C HIS A 44 18.29 -22.60 -36.25
N TYR A 45 17.48 -21.85 -35.50
CA TYR A 45 16.38 -21.04 -36.01
C TYR A 45 16.73 -19.55 -36.12
N LEU A 46 18.00 -19.21 -36.33
CA LEU A 46 18.53 -17.83 -36.22
C LEU A 46 19.11 -17.28 -37.54
N GLY A 47 18.96 -18.03 -38.64
CA GLY A 47 19.50 -17.68 -39.95
C GLY A 47 21.00 -17.94 -40.06
N THR A 48 21.63 -17.38 -41.10
CA THR A 48 23.07 -17.51 -41.30
C THR A 48 23.87 -16.55 -40.39
N PRO A 49 25.11 -16.87 -40.01
CA PRO A 49 25.94 -15.98 -39.21
C PRO A 49 26.13 -14.58 -39.80
N GLU A 50 26.25 -14.49 -41.12
CA GLU A 50 26.43 -13.22 -41.84
C GLU A 50 25.17 -12.36 -41.76
N GLN A 51 24.00 -12.96 -41.99
CA GLN A 51 22.72 -12.25 -41.89
C GLN A 51 22.45 -11.81 -40.46
N ALA A 52 22.71 -12.68 -39.48
CA ALA A 52 22.52 -12.36 -38.08
C ALA A 52 23.41 -11.18 -37.62
N ARG A 53 24.69 -11.15 -38.03
CA ARG A 53 25.57 -10.01 -37.74
C ARG A 53 25.05 -8.71 -38.36
N HIS A 54 24.58 -8.75 -39.61
CA HIS A 54 23.98 -7.58 -40.27
C HIS A 54 22.74 -7.09 -39.52
N ASP A 55 21.84 -8.00 -39.18
CA ASP A 55 20.60 -7.70 -38.45
C ASP A 55 20.89 -7.10 -37.07
N LEU A 56 21.85 -7.65 -36.32
CA LEU A 56 22.26 -7.14 -35.02
C LEU A 56 22.89 -5.73 -35.10
N GLN A 57 23.66 -5.45 -36.15
CA GLN A 57 24.19 -4.09 -36.39
C GLN A 57 23.06 -3.10 -36.70
N GLN A 58 22.11 -3.49 -37.55
CA GLN A 58 20.96 -2.65 -37.87
C GLN A 58 20.03 -2.45 -36.65
N MET A 59 19.86 -3.48 -35.81
CA MET A 59 19.21 -3.36 -34.51
C MET A 59 19.89 -2.31 -33.64
N ARG A 60 21.22 -2.35 -33.54
CA ARG A 60 21.96 -1.38 -32.74
C ARG A 60 21.83 0.04 -33.28
N GLN A 61 21.82 0.22 -34.61
CA GLN A 61 21.58 1.53 -35.25
C GLN A 61 20.18 2.10 -34.95
N LEU A 62 19.18 1.24 -34.80
CA LEU A 62 17.84 1.61 -34.36
C LEU A 62 17.80 2.00 -32.87
N GLY A 63 18.75 1.50 -32.08
CA GLY A 63 18.80 1.68 -30.63
C GLY A 63 18.39 0.45 -29.82
N ILE A 64 18.22 -0.71 -30.48
CA ILE A 64 17.92 -1.98 -29.79
C ILE A 64 19.18 -2.45 -29.04
N ASN A 65 18.96 -2.94 -27.82
CA ASN A 65 19.99 -3.47 -26.94
C ASN A 65 19.69 -4.88 -26.42
N VAL A 66 18.51 -5.45 -26.72
CA VAL A 66 18.14 -6.84 -26.37
C VAL A 66 17.44 -7.56 -27.53
N ALA A 67 17.93 -8.73 -27.92
CA ALA A 67 17.22 -9.64 -28.83
C ALA A 67 16.54 -10.75 -28.01
N ARG A 68 15.23 -10.94 -28.17
CA ARG A 68 14.50 -12.06 -27.58
C ARG A 68 14.39 -13.21 -28.58
N ILE A 69 14.79 -14.41 -28.15
CA ILE A 69 14.78 -15.62 -28.99
C ILE A 69 14.01 -16.76 -28.31
N TYR A 70 13.55 -17.73 -29.10
CA TYR A 70 12.67 -18.84 -28.64
C TYR A 70 13.34 -20.22 -28.66
N HIS A 71 14.59 -20.28 -29.11
CA HIS A 71 15.41 -21.48 -29.20
C HIS A 71 16.80 -21.20 -28.62
N LEU A 72 17.53 -22.26 -28.27
CA LEU A 72 18.89 -22.11 -27.75
C LEU A 72 19.82 -21.59 -28.86
N PRO A 73 20.57 -20.51 -28.59
CA PRO A 73 21.47 -19.94 -29.58
C PRO A 73 22.77 -20.76 -29.68
N PRO A 74 23.34 -20.92 -30.88
CA PRO A 74 24.72 -21.38 -31.01
C PRO A 74 25.69 -20.33 -30.47
N VAL A 75 26.89 -20.75 -30.08
CA VAL A 75 27.92 -19.86 -29.48
C VAL A 75 28.25 -18.67 -30.39
N TRP A 76 28.36 -18.89 -31.71
CA TRP A 76 28.66 -17.83 -32.67
C TRP A 76 27.63 -16.68 -32.63
N PHE A 77 26.36 -16.99 -32.30
CA PHE A 77 25.32 -15.97 -32.23
C PHE A 77 25.49 -15.11 -30.97
N LEU A 78 25.85 -15.73 -29.84
CA LEU A 78 26.16 -15.02 -28.61
C LEU A 78 27.39 -14.11 -28.76
N GLU A 79 28.40 -14.56 -29.52
CA GLU A 79 29.57 -13.75 -29.89
C GLU A 79 29.17 -12.55 -30.78
N ALA A 80 28.37 -12.80 -31.83
CA ALA A 80 27.85 -11.73 -32.70
C ALA A 80 27.02 -10.69 -31.92
N CYS A 81 26.22 -11.13 -30.95
CA CYS A 81 25.48 -10.25 -30.05
C CYS A 81 26.43 -9.41 -29.18
N ALA A 82 27.46 -10.02 -28.59
CA ALA A 82 28.46 -9.31 -27.80
C ALA A 82 29.23 -8.25 -28.63
N GLU A 83 29.63 -8.60 -29.86
CA GLU A 83 30.29 -7.69 -30.81
C GLU A 83 29.41 -6.49 -31.17
N ALA A 84 28.11 -6.70 -31.36
CA ALA A 84 27.15 -5.65 -31.69
C ALA A 84 26.68 -4.83 -30.48
N GLY A 85 27.04 -5.22 -29.25
CA GLY A 85 26.53 -4.60 -28.02
C GLY A 85 25.05 -4.90 -27.76
N VAL A 86 24.53 -6.02 -28.28
CA VAL A 86 23.16 -6.48 -28.08
C VAL A 86 23.18 -7.66 -27.12
N ARG A 87 22.28 -7.68 -26.13
CA ARG A 87 22.14 -8.80 -25.20
C ARG A 87 21.03 -9.74 -25.65
N VAL A 88 21.00 -10.97 -25.13
CA VAL A 88 20.06 -12.02 -25.54
C VAL A 88 19.17 -12.42 -24.37
N LEU A 89 17.86 -12.38 -24.59
CA LEU A 89 16.84 -12.94 -23.70
C LEU A 89 16.33 -14.26 -24.29
N ILE A 90 16.62 -15.37 -23.63
CA ILE A 90 16.37 -16.72 -24.16
C ILE A 90 15.08 -17.28 -23.55
N THR A 91 14.08 -17.59 -24.38
CA THR A 91 12.92 -18.36 -23.93
C THR A 91 13.27 -19.85 -23.99
N LEU A 92 13.27 -20.53 -22.85
CA LEU A 92 13.64 -21.94 -22.76
C LEU A 92 12.55 -22.82 -23.40
N PRO A 93 12.88 -23.62 -24.44
CA PRO A 93 11.90 -24.45 -25.13
C PRO A 93 11.63 -25.73 -24.33
N TRP A 94 10.40 -25.92 -23.87
CA TRP A 94 9.90 -27.18 -23.34
C TRP A 94 8.40 -27.36 -23.61
N ALA A 95 7.92 -28.60 -23.50
CA ALA A 95 6.54 -28.98 -23.84
C ALA A 95 5.51 -28.43 -22.85
N LYS A 96 5.09 -27.18 -23.05
CA LYS A 96 4.12 -26.44 -22.22
C LYS A 96 2.65 -26.65 -22.60
N HIS A 97 2.38 -27.18 -23.80
CA HIS A 97 1.03 -27.43 -24.32
C HIS A 97 0.48 -28.83 -23.98
N VAL A 98 1.26 -29.65 -23.29
CA VAL A 98 0.85 -30.99 -22.83
C VAL A 98 0.59 -30.98 -21.32
N GLU A 99 0.04 -32.06 -20.78
CA GLU A 99 -0.20 -32.21 -19.35
C GLU A 99 1.13 -32.42 -18.56
N PHE A 100 1.93 -31.36 -18.43
CA PHE A 100 3.31 -31.42 -17.97
C PHE A 100 3.47 -31.70 -16.46
N LEU A 101 2.41 -31.54 -15.65
CA LEU A 101 2.47 -31.73 -14.19
C LEU A 101 1.96 -33.06 -13.68
N VAL A 102 1.32 -33.91 -14.48
CA VAL A 102 0.74 -35.16 -13.94
C VAL A 102 1.80 -36.26 -13.87
N ARG A 103 2.53 -36.50 -14.96
CA ARG A 103 3.54 -37.57 -15.03
C ARG A 103 4.87 -37.14 -14.43
N ALA A 104 5.37 -37.91 -13.45
CA ALA A 104 6.66 -37.65 -12.81
C ALA A 104 7.86 -37.76 -13.78
N LYS A 105 7.73 -38.56 -14.85
CA LYS A 105 8.75 -38.66 -15.92
C LYS A 105 8.88 -37.33 -16.68
N THR A 106 7.77 -36.81 -17.19
CA THR A 106 7.70 -35.52 -17.92
C THR A 106 8.24 -34.36 -17.09
N ARG A 107 7.87 -34.26 -15.81
CA ARG A 107 8.43 -33.23 -14.91
C ARG A 107 9.96 -33.29 -14.81
N ARG A 108 10.53 -34.50 -14.68
CA ARG A 108 11.98 -34.70 -14.61
C ARG A 108 12.68 -34.37 -15.93
N GLU A 109 12.08 -34.72 -17.06
CA GLU A 109 12.60 -34.40 -18.40
C GLU A 109 12.66 -32.88 -18.63
N ILE A 110 11.60 -32.15 -18.27
CA ILE A 110 11.58 -30.68 -18.37
C ILE A 110 12.65 -30.04 -17.49
N VAL A 111 12.76 -30.48 -16.22
CA VAL A 111 13.78 -29.99 -15.30
C VAL A 111 15.20 -30.26 -15.82
N ALA A 112 15.44 -31.46 -16.35
CA ALA A 112 16.74 -31.81 -16.93
C ALA A 112 17.06 -30.98 -18.19
N ALA A 113 16.07 -30.73 -19.03
CA ALA A 113 16.22 -29.89 -20.23
C ALA A 113 16.56 -28.44 -19.86
N VAL A 114 15.85 -27.84 -18.90
CA VAL A 114 16.15 -26.50 -18.39
C VAL A 114 17.54 -26.43 -17.80
N ARG A 115 17.92 -27.41 -16.96
CA ARG A 115 19.26 -27.47 -16.35
C ARG A 115 20.35 -27.50 -17.41
N LYS A 116 20.23 -28.41 -18.39
CA LYS A 116 21.18 -28.55 -19.49
C LYS A 116 21.29 -27.26 -20.31
N ALA A 117 20.15 -26.69 -20.70
CA ALA A 117 20.10 -25.47 -21.50
C ALA A 117 20.79 -24.27 -20.84
N VAL A 118 20.62 -24.09 -19.53
CA VAL A 118 21.28 -23.00 -18.81
C VAL A 118 22.77 -23.30 -18.62
N ALA A 119 23.14 -24.55 -18.29
CA ALA A 119 24.53 -24.95 -18.09
C ALA A 119 25.40 -24.77 -19.36
N GLU A 120 24.85 -25.02 -20.55
CA GLU A 120 25.56 -24.87 -21.83
C GLU A 120 25.95 -23.43 -22.16
N HIS A 121 25.29 -22.44 -21.55
CA HIS A 121 25.49 -21.02 -21.85
C HIS A 121 25.83 -20.19 -20.60
N ALA A 122 26.00 -20.85 -19.45
CA ALA A 122 26.31 -20.22 -18.19
C ALA A 122 27.59 -19.38 -18.30
N GLY A 123 27.57 -18.18 -17.72
CA GLY A 123 28.76 -17.31 -17.74
C GLY A 123 28.80 -16.30 -18.88
N HIS A 124 28.13 -16.53 -20.01
CA HIS A 124 28.32 -15.72 -21.22
C HIS A 124 27.83 -14.26 -21.05
N PRO A 125 28.65 -13.24 -21.38
CA PRO A 125 28.34 -11.82 -21.10
C PRO A 125 27.18 -11.26 -21.94
N ALA A 126 26.93 -11.81 -23.12
CA ALA A 126 25.81 -11.42 -23.98
C ALA A 126 24.44 -11.82 -23.41
N ILE A 127 24.36 -12.70 -22.41
CA ILE A 127 23.06 -13.16 -21.90
C ILE A 127 22.47 -12.11 -20.96
N PHE A 128 21.29 -11.60 -21.32
CA PHE A 128 20.49 -10.75 -20.44
C PHE A 128 19.74 -11.59 -19.41
N GLY A 129 19.08 -12.66 -19.87
CA GLY A 129 18.21 -13.46 -19.02
C GLY A 129 17.59 -14.67 -19.70
N TYR A 130 16.86 -15.46 -18.92
CA TYR A 130 16.07 -16.60 -19.36
C TYR A 130 14.59 -16.45 -18.99
N LEU A 131 13.71 -16.81 -19.93
CA LEU A 131 12.30 -17.01 -19.67
C LEU A 131 12.03 -18.51 -19.55
N VAL A 132 11.63 -18.98 -18.37
CA VAL A 132 11.38 -20.42 -18.10
C VAL A 132 10.07 -20.92 -18.72
N GLY A 133 9.37 -20.09 -19.49
CA GLY A 133 8.12 -20.41 -20.14
C GLY A 133 7.55 -19.17 -20.81
N ASN A 134 6.61 -19.38 -21.72
CA ASN A 134 5.90 -18.32 -22.44
C ASN A 134 4.43 -18.71 -22.57
N GLU A 135 3.50 -17.88 -22.07
CA GLU A 135 2.06 -17.99 -22.33
C GLU A 135 1.47 -19.40 -22.14
N ILE A 136 1.53 -19.94 -20.91
CA ILE A 136 0.85 -21.21 -20.61
C ILE A 136 -0.67 -21.01 -20.85
N PRO A 137 -1.33 -21.88 -21.63
CA PRO A 137 -2.76 -21.71 -21.95
C PRO A 137 -3.65 -21.65 -20.71
N THR A 138 -4.63 -20.77 -20.70
CA THR A 138 -5.55 -20.57 -19.55
C THR A 138 -6.26 -21.86 -19.14
N THR A 139 -6.73 -22.63 -20.12
CA THR A 139 -7.40 -23.92 -19.92
C THR A 139 -6.46 -24.94 -19.28
N MET A 140 -5.18 -24.94 -19.66
CA MET A 140 -4.14 -25.76 -19.05
C MET A 140 -3.88 -25.34 -17.59
N VAL A 141 -3.79 -24.05 -17.31
CA VAL A 141 -3.61 -23.54 -15.93
C VAL A 141 -4.82 -23.89 -15.06
N ARG A 142 -6.04 -23.74 -15.59
CA ARG A 142 -7.29 -24.12 -14.92
C ARG A 142 -7.36 -25.62 -14.64
N TRP A 143 -6.94 -26.46 -15.59
CA TRP A 143 -6.91 -27.91 -15.47
C TRP A 143 -5.88 -28.40 -14.44
N LEU A 144 -4.65 -27.91 -14.53
CA LEU A 144 -3.54 -28.34 -13.66
C LEU A 144 -3.60 -27.72 -12.25
N GLY A 145 -4.25 -26.56 -12.14
CA GLY A 145 -4.37 -25.76 -10.94
C GLY A 145 -3.28 -24.70 -10.81
N VAL A 146 -3.69 -23.44 -10.65
CA VAL A 146 -2.83 -22.24 -10.59
C VAL A 146 -1.62 -22.44 -9.69
N ARG A 147 -1.84 -22.84 -8.43
CA ARG A 147 -0.77 -23.01 -7.44
C ARG A 147 0.30 -24.01 -7.89
N ARG A 148 -0.11 -25.15 -8.47
CA ARG A 148 0.81 -26.21 -8.90
C ARG A 148 1.65 -25.75 -10.09
N VAL A 149 1.06 -24.97 -10.99
CA VAL A 149 1.77 -24.37 -12.13
C VAL A 149 2.77 -23.34 -11.64
N THR A 150 2.37 -22.43 -10.75
CA THR A 150 3.29 -21.44 -10.15
C THR A 150 4.48 -22.12 -9.45
N GLU A 151 4.23 -23.08 -8.55
CA GLU A 151 5.29 -23.81 -7.82
C GLU A 151 6.26 -24.54 -8.77
N PHE A 152 5.76 -25.03 -9.91
CA PHE A 152 6.60 -25.67 -10.92
C PHE A 152 7.47 -24.66 -11.67
N LEU A 153 6.93 -23.51 -12.09
CA LEU A 153 7.71 -22.43 -12.69
C LEU A 153 8.81 -21.95 -11.72
N GLU A 154 8.48 -21.78 -10.44
CA GLU A 154 9.45 -21.42 -9.40
C GLU A 154 10.54 -22.49 -9.26
N THR A 155 10.20 -23.76 -9.41
CA THR A 155 11.18 -24.86 -9.42
C THR A 155 12.13 -24.75 -10.62
N LEU A 156 11.62 -24.47 -11.82
CA LEU A 156 12.46 -24.28 -13.02
C LEU A 156 13.42 -23.11 -12.86
N ILE A 157 12.94 -21.98 -12.31
CA ILE A 157 13.77 -20.80 -12.03
C ILE A 157 14.89 -21.14 -11.03
N ARG A 158 14.56 -21.85 -9.95
CA ARG A 158 15.56 -22.27 -8.96
C ARG A 158 16.63 -23.16 -9.60
N VAL A 159 16.22 -24.12 -10.43
CA VAL A 159 17.14 -25.02 -11.14
C VAL A 159 18.05 -24.25 -12.10
N GLY A 160 17.52 -23.30 -12.87
CA GLY A 160 18.35 -22.44 -13.73
C GLY A 160 19.34 -21.60 -12.93
N ARG A 161 18.89 -21.02 -11.80
CA ARG A 161 19.73 -20.18 -10.93
C ARG A 161 20.85 -20.96 -10.24
N GLU A 162 20.67 -22.25 -10.00
CA GLU A 162 21.74 -23.14 -9.51
C GLU A 162 22.89 -23.26 -10.53
N GLU A 163 22.59 -23.17 -11.84
CA GLU A 163 23.58 -23.30 -12.93
C GLU A 163 24.23 -21.95 -13.29
N ASP A 164 23.46 -20.85 -13.37
CA ASP A 164 24.00 -19.48 -13.51
C ASP A 164 23.36 -18.56 -12.46
N PRO A 165 24.03 -18.29 -11.33
CA PRO A 165 23.46 -17.49 -10.25
C PRO A 165 23.43 -15.98 -10.54
N ASN A 166 24.16 -15.53 -11.57
CA ASN A 166 24.40 -14.12 -11.86
C ASN A 166 23.57 -13.62 -13.07
N VAL A 167 22.64 -14.42 -13.60
CA VAL A 167 21.77 -14.09 -14.74
C VAL A 167 20.32 -13.90 -14.28
N LEU A 168 19.54 -13.15 -15.05
CA LEU A 168 18.14 -12.87 -14.71
C LEU A 168 17.21 -14.00 -15.18
N PHE A 169 16.23 -14.35 -14.35
CA PHE A 169 15.18 -15.31 -14.68
C PHE A 169 13.79 -14.69 -14.56
N SER A 170 12.93 -15.01 -15.52
CA SER A 170 11.52 -14.63 -15.50
C SER A 170 10.64 -15.67 -16.19
N TYR A 171 9.36 -15.38 -16.30
CA TYR A 171 8.35 -16.11 -17.06
C TYR A 171 7.56 -15.09 -17.88
N ALA A 172 7.37 -15.36 -19.18
CA ALA A 172 6.55 -14.49 -20.01
C ALA A 172 5.07 -14.86 -19.86
N SER A 173 4.34 -14.01 -19.15
CA SER A 173 2.90 -14.08 -18.97
C SER A 173 2.17 -13.24 -20.03
N TYR A 174 0.85 -13.24 -19.96
CA TYR A 174 -0.06 -12.54 -20.87
C TYR A 174 -1.41 -12.33 -20.16
N PRO A 175 -2.25 -11.39 -20.59
CA PRO A 175 -3.44 -10.98 -19.83
C PRO A 175 -4.40 -12.12 -19.41
N PRO A 176 -4.64 -13.16 -20.23
CA PRO A 176 -5.43 -14.32 -19.83
C PRO A 176 -4.87 -15.14 -18.64
N THR A 177 -3.59 -14.99 -18.29
CA THR A 177 -2.97 -15.64 -17.10
C THR A 177 -2.25 -14.64 -16.20
N GLU A 178 -2.75 -13.40 -16.10
CA GLU A 178 -2.10 -12.35 -15.30
C GLU A 178 -1.89 -12.69 -13.81
N TYR A 179 -2.68 -13.63 -13.28
CA TYR A 179 -2.56 -14.14 -11.92
C TYR A 179 -1.43 -15.16 -11.72
N LEU A 180 -0.77 -15.63 -12.79
CA LEU A 180 0.34 -16.55 -12.73
C LEU A 180 1.64 -15.78 -12.49
N LEU A 181 1.89 -15.45 -11.21
CA LEU A 181 3.01 -14.62 -10.77
C LEU A 181 4.00 -15.42 -9.89
N PRO A 182 4.99 -16.11 -10.48
CA PRO A 182 6.04 -16.78 -9.70
C PRO A 182 6.81 -15.76 -8.87
N GLN A 183 7.13 -16.10 -7.62
CA GLN A 183 7.67 -15.14 -6.65
C GLN A 183 9.19 -15.05 -6.67
N ASN A 184 9.89 -16.03 -7.24
CA ASN A 184 11.36 -16.07 -7.32
C ASN A 184 11.93 -15.59 -8.66
N VAL A 185 11.12 -14.92 -9.49
CA VAL A 185 11.60 -14.19 -10.68
C VAL A 185 12.40 -12.95 -10.30
N ASP A 186 13.32 -12.53 -11.15
CA ASP A 186 14.05 -11.25 -10.98
C ASP A 186 13.29 -10.06 -11.58
N PHE A 187 12.39 -10.32 -12.54
CA PHE A 187 11.52 -9.31 -13.17
C PHE A 187 10.22 -9.96 -13.67
N TYR A 188 9.19 -9.16 -13.94
CA TYR A 188 7.94 -9.62 -14.56
C TYR A 188 7.90 -9.26 -16.04
N CYS A 189 7.50 -10.22 -16.87
CA CYS A 189 7.44 -10.10 -18.32
C CYS A 189 6.03 -10.39 -18.82
N PHE A 190 5.44 -9.47 -19.58
CA PHE A 190 4.10 -9.64 -20.15
C PHE A 190 4.08 -9.40 -21.66
N ASN A 191 3.46 -10.29 -22.40
CA ASN A 191 3.10 -10.09 -23.80
C ASN A 191 1.72 -9.42 -23.86
N VAL A 192 1.62 -8.22 -24.43
CA VAL A 192 0.39 -7.42 -24.43
C VAL A 192 0.18 -6.83 -25.82
N TYR A 193 -1.02 -7.00 -26.38
CA TYR A 193 -1.40 -6.51 -27.71
C TYR A 193 -2.69 -5.67 -27.61
N LEU A 194 -2.62 -4.54 -26.90
CA LEU A 194 -3.71 -3.57 -26.79
C LEU A 194 -3.42 -2.38 -27.71
N HIS A 195 -4.29 -2.18 -28.69
CA HIS A 195 -4.14 -1.14 -29.71
C HIS A 195 -4.73 0.22 -29.30
N ASP A 196 -5.52 0.29 -28.23
CA ASP A 196 -5.99 1.54 -27.65
C ASP A 196 -4.99 2.03 -26.59
N GLN A 197 -4.45 3.24 -26.78
CA GLN A 197 -3.43 3.80 -25.90
C GLN A 197 -3.90 3.97 -24.45
N ARG A 198 -5.16 4.38 -24.24
CA ARG A 198 -5.67 4.68 -22.89
C ARG A 198 -5.88 3.40 -22.09
N ASP A 199 -6.46 2.38 -22.72
CA ASP A 199 -6.66 1.08 -22.08
C ASP A 199 -5.33 0.36 -21.87
N PHE A 200 -4.38 0.52 -22.79
CA PHE A 200 -3.01 0.05 -22.61
C PHE A 200 -2.34 0.68 -21.38
N GLU A 201 -2.33 2.01 -21.25
CA GLU A 201 -1.72 2.70 -20.11
C GLU A 201 -2.35 2.30 -18.77
N LYS A 202 -3.69 2.21 -18.71
CA LYS A 202 -4.39 1.71 -17.50
C LYS A 202 -3.95 0.30 -17.14
N TYR A 203 -3.82 -0.58 -18.14
CA TYR A 203 -3.38 -1.95 -17.91
C TYR A 203 -1.91 -2.02 -17.46
N LEU A 204 -1.03 -1.17 -18.01
CA LEU A 204 0.36 -1.08 -17.56
C LEU A 204 0.47 -0.68 -16.08
N LEU A 205 -0.34 0.28 -15.62
CA LEU A 205 -0.35 0.68 -14.20
C LEU A 205 -0.84 -0.44 -13.28
N ARG A 206 -1.83 -1.23 -13.74
CA ARG A 206 -2.23 -2.47 -13.06
C ARG A 206 -1.07 -3.47 -12.96
N LEU A 207 -0.39 -3.73 -14.08
CA LEU A 207 0.76 -4.63 -14.11
C LEU A 207 1.90 -4.13 -13.21
N GLN A 208 2.12 -2.82 -13.12
CA GLN A 208 3.11 -2.23 -12.21
C GLN A 208 2.80 -2.50 -10.74
N ASN A 209 1.52 -2.47 -10.36
CA ASN A 209 1.08 -2.83 -9.01
C ASN A 209 1.25 -4.34 -8.74
N LEU A 210 0.96 -5.19 -9.75
CA LEU A 210 1.18 -6.64 -9.66
C LEU A 210 2.67 -7.03 -9.60
N ALA A 211 3.54 -6.25 -10.26
CA ALA A 211 4.98 -6.42 -10.23
C ALA A 211 5.61 -5.96 -8.91
N GLU A 212 4.86 -5.23 -8.08
CA GLU A 212 5.26 -4.75 -6.76
C GLU A 212 6.61 -4.02 -6.77
N ASP A 213 7.65 -4.59 -6.18
CA ASP A 213 8.98 -4.01 -6.06
C ASP A 213 9.94 -4.43 -7.18
N LYS A 214 9.49 -5.23 -8.16
CA LYS A 214 10.35 -5.76 -9.24
C LYS A 214 10.19 -5.01 -10.55
N PRO A 215 11.18 -5.10 -11.46
CA PRO A 215 11.07 -4.52 -12.79
C PRO A 215 9.94 -5.18 -13.57
N LEU A 216 9.15 -4.37 -14.27
CA LEU A 216 8.16 -4.80 -15.23
C LEU A 216 8.66 -4.49 -16.65
N MET A 217 8.61 -5.47 -17.54
CA MET A 217 8.87 -5.25 -18.96
C MET A 217 7.83 -5.94 -19.84
N LEU A 218 7.64 -5.41 -21.04
CA LEU A 218 6.84 -6.08 -22.06
C LEU A 218 7.73 -7.02 -22.87
N GLY A 219 7.31 -8.27 -22.98
CA GLY A 219 8.02 -9.31 -23.71
C GLY A 219 7.73 -9.29 -25.20
N GLU A 220 6.54 -8.82 -25.58
CA GLU A 220 6.06 -8.68 -26.95
C GLU A 220 4.99 -7.58 -27.00
N PHE A 221 5.08 -6.72 -28.01
CA PHE A 221 4.06 -5.76 -28.42
C PHE A 221 4.28 -5.45 -29.91
N GLY A 222 3.21 -5.36 -30.71
CA GLY A 222 3.35 -5.06 -32.14
C GLY A 222 2.02 -4.93 -32.85
N MET A 223 2.09 -4.54 -34.12
CA MET A 223 0.96 -4.47 -35.06
C MET A 223 1.39 -5.07 -36.41
N ASP A 224 0.50 -5.85 -37.03
CA ASP A 224 0.73 -6.41 -38.36
C ASP A 224 0.42 -5.39 -39.47
N THR A 225 1.28 -5.33 -40.48
CA THR A 225 1.12 -4.43 -41.63
C THR A 225 0.41 -5.08 -42.82
N GLN A 226 -0.27 -6.22 -42.62
CA GLN A 226 -1.14 -6.79 -43.64
C GLN A 226 -2.58 -6.28 -43.48
N ARG A 227 -3.04 -6.18 -42.24
CA ARG A 227 -4.37 -5.66 -41.86
C ARG A 227 -4.34 -4.16 -41.57
N HIS A 228 -3.17 -3.62 -41.25
CA HIS A 228 -2.95 -2.20 -41.03
C HIS A 228 -1.88 -1.63 -41.95
N SER A 229 -1.90 -0.32 -42.14
CA SER A 229 -0.86 0.40 -42.89
C SER A 229 0.44 0.50 -42.09
N GLU A 230 1.57 0.72 -42.79
CA GLU A 230 2.84 1.03 -42.11
C GLU A 230 2.81 2.35 -41.34
N ASP A 231 1.93 3.29 -41.72
CA ASP A 231 1.74 4.55 -40.98
C ASP A 231 1.07 4.30 -39.63
N GLU A 232 0.00 3.49 -39.59
CA GLU A 232 -0.65 3.07 -38.35
C GLU A 232 0.32 2.29 -37.43
N GLN A 233 1.13 1.40 -38.00
CA GLN A 233 2.17 0.70 -37.24
C GLN A 233 3.18 1.69 -36.65
N ALA A 234 3.65 2.65 -37.45
CA ALA A 234 4.64 3.64 -37.01
C ALA A 234 4.10 4.58 -35.92
N GLU A 235 2.84 4.99 -36.02
CA GLU A 235 2.14 5.76 -35.00
C GLU A 235 1.98 4.95 -33.72
N MET A 236 1.52 3.70 -33.83
CA MET A 236 1.29 2.82 -32.68
C MET A 236 2.55 2.54 -31.89
N LEU A 237 3.61 2.08 -32.56
CA LEU A 237 4.89 1.82 -31.90
C LEU A 237 5.50 3.12 -31.35
N GLY A 238 5.17 4.26 -31.97
CA GLY A 238 5.58 5.59 -31.50
C GLY A 238 4.97 5.96 -30.16
N TRP A 239 3.64 5.90 -30.02
CA TRP A 239 3.00 6.21 -28.74
C TRP A 239 3.26 5.14 -27.68
N HIS A 240 3.40 3.87 -28.08
CA HIS A 240 3.73 2.76 -27.18
C HIS A 240 5.01 3.03 -26.38
N VAL A 241 6.07 3.46 -27.05
CA VAL A 241 7.33 3.82 -26.38
C VAL A 241 7.09 4.92 -25.33
N ASP A 242 6.28 5.92 -25.66
CA ASP A 242 6.00 7.02 -24.73
C ASP A 242 5.17 6.55 -23.53
N SER A 243 4.22 5.63 -23.75
CA SER A 243 3.40 5.04 -22.67
C SER A 243 4.22 4.13 -21.77
N VAL A 244 5.11 3.30 -22.30
CA VAL A 244 6.03 2.44 -21.52
C VAL A 244 6.92 3.29 -20.60
N VAL A 245 7.48 4.40 -21.10
CA VAL A 245 8.31 5.31 -20.30
C VAL A 245 7.48 6.06 -19.26
N ARG A 246 6.31 6.59 -19.64
CA ARG A 246 5.41 7.33 -18.73
C ARG A 246 4.87 6.46 -17.60
N CYS A 247 4.48 5.21 -17.90
CA CYS A 247 4.07 4.23 -16.89
C CYS A 247 5.27 3.62 -16.14
N GLY A 248 6.50 3.96 -16.53
CA GLY A 248 7.71 3.65 -15.78
C GLY A 248 8.15 2.20 -15.81
N LEU A 249 7.89 1.52 -16.92
CA LEU A 249 8.39 0.15 -17.14
C LEU A 249 9.91 0.16 -17.28
N ALA A 250 10.54 -0.99 -17.00
CA ALA A 250 11.98 -1.19 -17.17
C ALA A 250 12.38 -1.53 -18.61
N GLY A 251 11.39 -1.73 -19.51
CA GLY A 251 11.60 -1.80 -20.93
C GLY A 251 10.51 -2.52 -21.70
N THR A 252 10.72 -2.68 -23.01
CA THR A 252 9.78 -3.28 -23.94
C THR A 252 10.50 -4.02 -25.06
N ILE A 253 9.82 -5.01 -25.65
CA ILE A 253 10.31 -5.79 -26.78
C ILE A 253 9.27 -5.76 -27.89
N PHE A 254 9.68 -5.29 -29.07
CA PHE A 254 8.85 -5.24 -30.25
C PHE A 254 8.73 -6.63 -30.88
N PHE A 255 7.49 -7.02 -31.16
CA PHE A 255 7.18 -8.17 -31.99
C PHE A 255 6.88 -7.64 -33.39
N ALA A 256 7.73 -7.84 -34.40
CA ALA A 256 9.00 -8.58 -34.42
C ALA A 256 10.10 -7.81 -35.15
N TRP A 257 11.36 -8.30 -35.14
CA TRP A 257 12.43 -7.65 -35.92
C TRP A 257 12.11 -7.63 -37.41
N THR A 258 11.80 -8.79 -37.98
CA THR A 258 11.52 -8.99 -39.41
C THR A 258 10.15 -9.63 -39.62
N ASP A 259 9.59 -9.47 -40.82
CA ASP A 259 8.36 -10.15 -41.27
C ASP A 259 8.54 -11.65 -41.51
N GLU A 260 9.79 -12.13 -41.50
CA GLU A 260 10.10 -13.54 -41.57
C GLU A 260 9.84 -14.23 -40.22
N TRP A 261 8.99 -15.26 -40.22
CA TRP A 261 8.68 -16.04 -39.03
C TRP A 261 8.38 -17.50 -39.38
N PHE A 262 8.87 -18.43 -38.57
CA PHE A 262 8.74 -19.87 -38.79
C PHE A 262 8.34 -20.57 -37.49
N THR A 263 7.13 -21.12 -37.41
CA THR A 263 6.68 -21.86 -36.22
C THR A 263 5.77 -23.01 -36.60
N GLY A 264 5.71 -24.05 -35.78
CA GLY A 264 4.90 -25.24 -36.08
C GLY A 264 5.32 -25.96 -37.36
N GLU A 265 6.62 -25.97 -37.66
CA GLU A 265 7.21 -26.54 -38.89
C GLU A 265 6.74 -25.86 -40.19
N GLN A 266 6.11 -24.70 -40.08
CA GLN A 266 5.59 -23.94 -41.22
C GLN A 266 6.09 -22.50 -41.18
N GLU A 267 6.27 -21.95 -42.37
CA GLU A 267 6.51 -20.53 -42.56
C GLU A 267 5.20 -19.76 -42.39
N ILE A 268 5.24 -18.69 -41.61
CA ILE A 268 4.06 -17.89 -41.36
C ILE A 268 3.98 -16.74 -42.36
N THR A 269 2.92 -16.73 -43.15
CA THR A 269 2.68 -15.73 -44.20
C THR A 269 1.45 -14.86 -43.96
N ASP A 270 0.64 -15.17 -42.93
CA ASP A 270 -0.63 -14.49 -42.64
C ASP A 270 -0.46 -13.21 -41.78
N TRP A 271 0.77 -12.84 -41.40
CA TRP A 271 1.03 -11.59 -40.71
C TRP A 271 2.42 -11.01 -41.03
N SER A 272 2.57 -9.71 -40.80
CA SER A 272 3.78 -8.94 -41.10
C SER A 272 4.04 -7.89 -40.02
N PHE A 273 4.52 -8.34 -38.86
CA PHE A 273 4.78 -7.50 -37.69
C PHE A 273 6.20 -6.88 -37.68
N GLY A 274 7.05 -7.23 -38.63
CA GLY A 274 8.45 -6.83 -38.68
C GLY A 274 8.65 -5.31 -38.64
N LEU A 275 9.69 -4.85 -37.94
CA LEU A 275 10.25 -3.50 -38.08
C LEU A 275 10.99 -3.32 -39.41
N VAL A 276 11.51 -4.44 -39.94
CA VAL A 276 12.03 -4.56 -41.30
C VAL A 276 11.20 -5.60 -42.07
N ARG A 277 11.18 -5.48 -43.39
CA ARG A 277 10.55 -6.47 -44.28
C ARG A 277 11.40 -7.74 -44.35
N ARG A 278 10.90 -8.76 -45.03
CA ARG A 278 11.60 -10.04 -45.24
C ARG A 278 13.00 -9.86 -45.85
N ASP A 279 13.16 -8.91 -46.75
CA ASP A 279 14.44 -8.53 -47.38
C ASP A 279 15.33 -7.62 -46.50
N ARG A 280 14.95 -7.40 -45.25
CA ARG A 280 15.59 -6.49 -44.26
C ARG A 280 15.56 -5.00 -44.63
N SER A 281 14.72 -4.62 -45.59
CA SER A 281 14.44 -3.20 -45.85
C SER A 281 13.64 -2.58 -44.69
N PRO A 282 14.02 -1.42 -44.15
CA PRO A 282 13.29 -0.76 -43.07
C PRO A 282 11.84 -0.38 -43.45
N LYS A 283 10.91 -0.58 -42.52
CA LYS A 283 9.54 -0.03 -42.61
C LYS A 283 9.48 1.39 -42.02
N LYS A 284 8.35 2.08 -42.19
CA LYS A 284 8.14 3.42 -41.60
C LYS A 284 8.32 3.45 -40.07
N SER A 285 7.89 2.38 -39.39
CA SER A 285 8.03 2.22 -37.94
C SER A 285 9.49 2.25 -37.48
N PHE A 286 10.43 1.71 -38.27
CA PHE A 286 11.86 1.77 -37.98
C PHE A 286 12.33 3.22 -37.79
N PHE A 287 12.01 4.11 -38.72
CA PHE A 287 12.43 5.51 -38.66
C PHE A 287 11.74 6.29 -37.54
N SER A 288 10.48 5.97 -37.24
CA SER A 288 9.74 6.54 -36.10
C SER A 288 10.42 6.16 -34.77
N LEU A 289 10.72 4.87 -34.60
CA LEU A 289 11.36 4.34 -33.41
C LEU A 289 12.79 4.84 -33.24
N GLN A 290 13.57 4.98 -34.32
CA GLN A 290 14.95 5.47 -34.24
C GLN A 290 15.04 6.85 -33.57
N LYS A 291 14.08 7.75 -33.85
CA LYS A 291 14.01 9.07 -33.21
C LYS A 291 13.64 9.00 -31.73
N LYS A 292 12.90 7.97 -31.34
CA LYS A 292 12.34 7.81 -30.00
C LYS A 292 13.21 6.99 -29.04
N LEU A 293 13.97 6.03 -29.56
CA LEU A 293 14.70 5.04 -28.77
C LEU A 293 16.12 5.48 -28.34
N GLY A 294 16.73 6.42 -29.05
CA GLY A 294 18.13 6.81 -28.80
C GLY A 294 19.11 5.64 -28.97
N GLN A 295 20.41 5.91 -28.85
CA GLN A 295 21.47 4.90 -29.03
C GLN A 295 22.14 4.47 -27.72
N ASP A 296 21.84 5.15 -26.61
CA ASP A 296 22.33 4.83 -25.27
C ASP A 296 21.57 3.64 -24.65
N ASP A 297 22.17 2.94 -23.69
CA ASP A 297 21.49 1.83 -23.00
C ASP A 297 20.61 2.29 -21.82
N SER A 298 20.64 3.59 -21.52
CA SER A 298 19.85 4.20 -20.45
C SER A 298 18.36 4.24 -20.76
N ALA A 299 17.58 4.49 -19.70
CA ALA A 299 16.19 4.90 -19.84
C ALA A 299 16.11 6.02 -20.88
N LEU A 300 15.24 5.82 -21.87
CA LEU A 300 14.92 6.81 -22.89
C LEU A 300 14.81 8.17 -22.23
N PRO A 301 15.36 9.25 -22.82
CA PRO A 301 15.27 10.56 -22.22
C PRO A 301 13.81 10.86 -21.91
N HIS A 302 13.56 11.18 -20.64
CA HIS A 302 12.26 11.48 -20.05
C HIS A 302 11.44 12.30 -21.03
N ARG A 303 10.18 11.90 -21.23
CA ARG A 303 9.30 12.67 -22.11
C ARG A 303 8.94 13.97 -21.40
N ASP A 304 8.86 15.06 -22.15
CA ASP A 304 8.48 16.33 -21.59
C ASP A 304 7.14 16.19 -20.84
N LEU A 305 7.13 16.57 -19.57
CA LEU A 305 5.91 16.61 -18.79
C LEU A 305 5.04 17.76 -19.31
N PRO A 306 3.70 17.61 -19.35
CA PRO A 306 2.80 18.69 -19.75
C PRO A 306 3.01 19.97 -18.92
N ARG A 307 3.40 19.80 -17.65
CA ARG A 307 3.72 20.87 -16.73
C ARG A 307 4.82 20.42 -15.77
N THR A 308 5.75 21.33 -15.49
CA THR A 308 6.81 21.14 -14.49
C THR A 308 6.69 22.19 -13.38
N PRO A 309 5.71 22.06 -12.45
CA PRO A 309 5.57 22.98 -11.33
C PRO A 309 6.83 23.00 -10.45
N PHE A 310 7.08 24.12 -9.76
CA PHE A 310 8.19 24.19 -8.79
C PHE A 310 7.86 23.32 -7.57
N VAL A 311 8.75 22.39 -7.22
CA VAL A 311 8.56 21.43 -6.12
C VAL A 311 9.46 21.79 -4.94
N SER A 312 8.90 21.87 -3.73
CA SER A 312 9.69 21.90 -2.50
C SER A 312 9.73 20.51 -1.90
N VAL A 313 10.90 19.88 -1.91
CA VAL A 313 11.14 18.60 -1.23
C VAL A 313 11.46 18.87 0.22
N ILE A 314 10.59 18.42 1.12
CA ILE A 314 10.69 18.61 2.57
C ILE A 314 11.14 17.30 3.20
N VAL A 315 12.30 17.34 3.85
CA VAL A 315 12.88 16.23 4.62
C VAL A 315 12.74 16.55 6.10
N CYS A 316 12.02 15.71 6.84
CA CYS A 316 11.96 15.82 8.30
C CYS A 316 12.98 14.88 8.94
N SER A 317 13.71 15.38 9.94
CA SER A 317 14.71 14.59 10.66
C SER A 317 14.67 14.83 12.16
N TYR A 318 14.81 13.73 12.92
CA TYR A 318 15.10 13.76 14.35
C TYR A 318 16.03 12.60 14.71
N ASN A 319 17.28 12.94 15.05
CA ASN A 319 18.38 12.00 15.23
C ASN A 319 18.57 11.07 14.00
N GLY A 320 18.65 11.68 12.81
CA GLY A 320 18.76 11.01 11.52
C GLY A 320 20.20 10.81 11.03
N GLY A 321 21.21 11.06 11.85
CA GLY A 321 22.61 11.14 11.42
C GLY A 321 23.17 9.86 10.77
N LYS A 322 22.52 8.70 10.94
CA LYS A 322 22.93 7.46 10.30
C LYS A 322 22.61 7.37 8.80
N THR A 323 21.51 7.98 8.37
CA THR A 323 20.95 7.81 7.02
C THR A 323 20.83 9.13 6.25
N LEU A 324 20.93 10.27 6.94
CA LEU A 324 20.72 11.58 6.35
C LEU A 324 21.67 11.87 5.18
N ALA A 325 22.93 11.44 5.24
CA ALA A 325 23.90 11.71 4.17
C ALA A 325 23.45 11.09 2.84
N GLU A 326 23.08 9.80 2.85
CA GLU A 326 22.58 9.09 1.67
C GLU A 326 21.26 9.69 1.16
N CYS A 327 20.38 10.10 2.09
CA CYS A 327 19.16 10.82 1.76
C CYS A 327 19.45 12.11 0.96
N LEU A 328 20.29 13.01 1.50
CA LEU A 328 20.59 14.28 0.85
C LEU A 328 21.39 14.11 -0.45
N GLU A 329 22.28 13.12 -0.53
CA GLU A 329 22.98 12.75 -1.77
C GLU A 329 22.00 12.28 -2.86
N SER A 330 20.97 11.52 -2.49
CA SER A 330 19.93 11.07 -3.43
C SER A 330 19.12 12.24 -3.98
N LEU A 331 18.80 13.24 -3.14
CA LEU A 331 18.10 14.44 -3.58
C LEU A 331 18.93 15.26 -4.57
N GLY A 332 20.25 15.30 -4.41
CA GLY A 332 21.15 15.95 -5.36
C GLY A 332 21.23 15.27 -6.73
N LYS A 333 20.68 14.06 -6.89
CA LYS A 333 20.66 13.28 -8.14
C LYS A 333 19.30 13.29 -8.82
N ILE A 334 18.32 14.03 -8.30
CA ILE A 334 16.98 14.10 -8.88
C ILE A 334 17.03 14.73 -10.28
N ASN A 335 16.47 14.01 -11.25
CA ASN A 335 16.29 14.42 -12.63
C ASN A 335 14.92 15.12 -12.79
N TYR A 336 14.83 16.34 -12.26
CA TYR A 336 13.65 17.21 -12.40
C TYR A 336 14.08 18.68 -12.47
N PRO A 337 13.55 19.48 -13.40
CA PRO A 337 14.14 20.78 -13.71
C PRO A 337 13.90 21.88 -12.67
N ALA A 338 12.91 21.75 -11.78
CA ALA A 338 12.41 22.86 -10.96
C ALA A 338 12.10 22.45 -9.52
N TYR A 339 13.13 22.27 -8.68
CA TYR A 339 12.92 21.94 -7.27
C TYR A 339 13.90 22.63 -6.30
N GLU A 340 13.51 22.68 -5.02
CA GLU A 340 14.39 22.97 -3.90
C GLU A 340 14.30 21.84 -2.86
N ALA A 341 15.34 21.67 -2.04
CA ALA A 341 15.33 20.74 -0.92
C ALA A 341 15.40 21.51 0.41
N ILE A 342 14.55 21.14 1.36
CA ILE A 342 14.44 21.74 2.69
C ILE A 342 14.58 20.63 3.72
N LEU A 343 15.59 20.75 4.59
CA LEU A 343 15.78 19.85 5.72
C LEU A 343 15.27 20.54 6.99
N VAL A 344 14.26 19.95 7.62
CA VAL A 344 13.75 20.37 8.93
C VAL A 344 14.26 19.42 10.00
N ASP A 345 15.14 19.92 10.85
CA ASP A 345 15.70 19.23 12.01
C ASP A 345 14.91 19.59 13.28
N ASP A 346 14.16 18.61 13.78
CA ASP A 346 13.29 18.70 14.96
C ASP A 346 14.08 18.52 16.28
N GLY A 347 15.17 19.28 16.42
CA GLY A 347 15.98 19.32 17.63
C GLY A 347 16.89 18.11 17.84
N SER A 348 17.52 17.61 16.76
CA SER A 348 18.47 16.48 16.83
C SER A 348 19.64 16.75 17.78
N LYS A 349 20.10 15.66 18.41
CA LYS A 349 21.18 15.63 19.40
C LYS A 349 22.40 14.82 18.94
N ASP A 350 22.30 14.17 17.78
CA ASP A 350 23.38 13.45 17.13
C ASP A 350 24.11 14.35 16.12
N ASN A 351 24.88 13.74 15.22
CA ASN A 351 25.69 14.43 14.21
C ASN A 351 24.88 14.96 12.99
N THR A 352 23.56 15.08 13.12
CA THR A 352 22.66 15.60 12.07
C THR A 352 23.06 17.01 11.60
N PRO A 353 23.35 18.00 12.47
CA PRO A 353 23.75 19.34 12.04
C PRO A 353 25.07 19.35 11.24
N GLU A 354 26.04 18.52 11.62
CA GLU A 354 27.33 18.39 10.95
C GLU A 354 27.20 17.72 9.58
N ILE A 355 26.20 16.86 9.39
CA ILE A 355 25.86 16.31 8.08
C ILE A 355 25.19 17.37 7.23
N ALA A 356 24.18 18.06 7.75
CA ALA A 356 23.45 19.12 7.04
C ALA A 356 24.40 20.20 6.47
N ALA A 357 25.41 20.60 7.24
CA ALA A 357 26.40 21.59 6.83
C ALA A 357 27.21 21.21 5.57
N ARG A 358 27.27 19.91 5.21
CA ARG A 358 27.97 19.42 4.00
C ARG A 358 27.14 19.60 2.72
N PHE A 359 25.86 19.95 2.84
CA PHE A 359 24.93 20.10 1.72
C PHE A 359 24.40 21.55 1.65
N PRO A 360 25.23 22.52 1.21
CA PRO A 360 24.86 23.94 1.21
C PRO A 360 23.69 24.28 0.27
N ASN A 361 23.37 23.41 -0.70
CA ASN A 361 22.23 23.56 -1.60
C ASN A 361 20.90 23.15 -0.95
N VAL A 362 20.94 22.55 0.24
CA VAL A 362 19.75 22.16 1.01
C VAL A 362 19.48 23.24 2.05
N ARG A 363 18.25 23.76 2.05
CA ARG A 363 17.84 24.76 3.04
C ARG A 363 17.64 24.07 4.40
N TYR A 364 18.56 24.28 5.31
CA TYR A 364 18.50 23.72 6.66
C TYR A 364 17.70 24.63 7.61
N ILE A 365 16.72 24.06 8.30
CA ILE A 365 15.89 24.70 9.32
C ILE A 365 16.00 23.84 10.57
N ARG A 366 16.39 24.46 11.69
CA ARG A 366 16.43 23.79 12.99
C ARG A 366 15.41 24.41 13.92
N GLN A 367 14.70 23.58 14.65
CA GLN A 367 13.71 23.97 15.65
C GLN A 367 13.89 23.15 16.95
N GLU A 368 13.17 23.54 18.00
CA GLU A 368 13.00 22.69 19.17
C GLU A 368 12.13 21.48 18.84
N ASN A 369 12.30 20.38 19.59
CA ASN A 369 11.55 19.15 19.32
C ASN A 369 10.06 19.33 19.65
N HIS A 370 9.25 19.45 18.61
CA HIS A 370 7.80 19.57 18.69
C HIS A 370 7.06 18.39 18.02
N GLY A 371 7.77 17.48 17.37
CA GLY A 371 7.22 16.29 16.73
C GLY A 371 7.04 16.42 15.21
N LEU A 372 6.72 15.29 14.58
CA LEU A 372 6.75 15.13 13.12
C LEU A 372 5.82 16.08 12.37
N SER A 373 4.54 16.19 12.77
CA SER A 373 3.59 17.09 12.12
C SER A 373 4.04 18.55 12.17
N TYR A 374 4.61 18.99 13.29
CA TYR A 374 5.11 20.36 13.41
C TYR A 374 6.28 20.58 12.45
N ALA A 375 7.24 19.66 12.38
CA ALA A 375 8.35 19.74 11.43
C ALA A 375 7.87 19.77 9.96
N ARG A 376 6.84 18.98 9.62
CA ARG A 376 6.23 18.98 8.27
C ARG A 376 5.59 20.32 7.92
N ASN A 377 4.90 20.94 8.88
CA ASN A 377 4.29 22.26 8.72
C ASN A 377 5.34 23.38 8.64
N ALA A 378 6.40 23.32 9.45
CA ALA A 378 7.51 24.26 9.39
C ALA A 378 8.21 24.22 8.01
N GLY A 379 8.38 23.03 7.45
CA GLY A 379 8.86 22.84 6.08
C GLY A 379 7.93 23.44 5.04
N ALA A 380 6.62 23.20 5.13
CA ALA A 380 5.61 23.77 4.23
C ALA A 380 5.56 25.30 4.26
N ALA A 381 5.71 25.89 5.45
CA ALA A 381 5.75 27.34 5.63
C ALA A 381 7.00 27.96 5.01
N ALA A 382 8.14 27.25 5.02
CA ALA A 382 9.38 27.71 4.41
C ALA A 382 9.45 27.47 2.89
N ALA A 383 8.66 26.51 2.38
CA ALA A 383 8.64 26.10 0.98
C ALA A 383 8.15 27.21 0.04
N LYS A 384 8.71 27.26 -1.18
CA LYS A 384 8.29 28.15 -2.28
C LYS A 384 7.52 27.39 -3.37
N GLY A 385 7.51 26.07 -3.31
CA GLY A 385 6.87 25.17 -4.24
C GLY A 385 5.38 25.37 -4.36
N GLU A 386 4.90 25.22 -5.59
CA GLU A 386 3.49 24.97 -5.87
C GLU A 386 3.11 23.56 -5.41
N VAL A 387 4.06 22.62 -5.47
CA VAL A 387 3.91 21.25 -4.96
C VAL A 387 4.85 21.06 -3.78
N LEU A 388 4.32 20.48 -2.70
CA LEU A 388 5.06 20.07 -1.52
C LEU A 388 5.27 18.56 -1.61
N ALA A 389 6.51 18.10 -1.69
CA ALA A 389 6.86 16.69 -1.69
C ALA A 389 7.56 16.33 -0.38
N TYR A 390 7.08 15.31 0.33
CA TYR A 390 7.61 14.87 1.61
C TYR A 390 8.40 13.58 1.46
N THR A 391 9.57 13.56 2.11
CA THR A 391 10.32 12.34 2.36
C THR A 391 10.98 12.39 3.75
N ASP A 392 11.48 11.27 4.24
CA ASP A 392 12.07 11.17 5.56
C ASP A 392 13.60 11.04 5.47
N SER A 393 14.32 11.44 6.52
CA SER A 393 15.80 11.35 6.56
C SER A 393 16.37 9.92 6.52
N ASP A 394 15.51 8.89 6.57
CA ASP A 394 15.83 7.48 6.36
C ASP A 394 15.37 6.94 4.99
N CYS A 395 15.10 7.85 4.05
CA CYS A 395 14.76 7.52 2.67
C CYS A 395 15.81 7.99 1.66
N MET A 396 15.98 7.20 0.59
CA MET A 396 16.70 7.61 -0.62
C MET A 396 15.70 7.71 -1.76
N ALA A 397 15.65 8.87 -2.43
CA ALA A 397 14.81 9.06 -3.59
C ALA A 397 15.47 8.47 -4.85
N ASP A 398 14.69 7.81 -5.70
CA ASP A 398 15.14 7.49 -7.05
C ASP A 398 15.37 8.76 -7.87
N PRO A 399 16.38 8.82 -8.77
CA PRO A 399 16.61 9.97 -9.62
C PRO A 399 15.36 10.47 -10.35
N ASP A 400 14.43 9.57 -10.71
CA ASP A 400 13.23 9.89 -11.48
C ASP A 400 11.99 10.03 -10.59
N TRP A 401 12.16 10.06 -9.26
CA TRP A 401 11.09 10.10 -8.27
C TRP A 401 10.13 11.28 -8.50
N LEU A 402 10.65 12.51 -8.62
CA LEU A 402 9.81 13.69 -8.88
C LEU A 402 9.18 13.67 -10.27
N TYR A 403 9.89 13.15 -11.28
CA TYR A 403 9.33 13.02 -12.63
C TYR A 403 8.05 12.17 -12.62
N TYR A 404 8.08 11.01 -11.96
CA TYR A 404 6.92 10.13 -11.87
C TYR A 404 5.82 10.65 -10.93
N LEU A 405 6.17 11.30 -9.82
CA LEU A 405 5.16 11.93 -8.95
C LEU A 405 4.42 13.03 -9.70
N ILE A 406 5.15 13.99 -10.28
CA ILE A 406 4.56 15.14 -10.96
C ILE A 406 3.83 14.72 -12.24
N GLY A 407 4.38 13.77 -13.00
CA GLY A 407 3.71 13.22 -14.18
C GLY A 407 2.34 12.64 -13.85
N THR A 408 2.21 11.91 -12.74
CA THR A 408 0.92 11.40 -12.27
C THR A 408 0.04 12.49 -11.66
N LEU A 409 0.59 13.41 -10.87
CA LEU A 409 -0.17 14.51 -10.26
C LEU A 409 -0.82 15.44 -11.29
N THR A 410 -0.13 15.65 -12.42
CA THR A 410 -0.59 16.54 -13.50
C THR A 410 -1.42 15.83 -14.57
N SER A 411 -1.54 14.50 -14.55
CA SER A 411 -2.30 13.74 -15.54
C SER A 411 -3.81 13.75 -15.30
N GLY A 412 -4.27 14.27 -14.17
CA GLY A 412 -5.68 14.30 -13.80
C GLY A 412 -5.99 15.35 -12.73
N ASP A 413 -7.24 15.39 -12.30
CA ASP A 413 -7.68 16.27 -11.21
C ASP A 413 -7.38 15.62 -9.86
N TYR A 414 -6.12 15.71 -9.45
CA TYR A 414 -5.61 15.13 -8.22
C TYR A 414 -5.09 16.22 -7.29
N ALA A 415 -5.43 16.12 -6.01
CA ALA A 415 -4.91 17.02 -4.98
C ALA A 415 -3.52 16.58 -4.48
N GLY A 416 -3.24 15.28 -4.57
CA GLY A 416 -1.99 14.68 -4.16
C GLY A 416 -1.67 13.38 -4.89
N VAL A 417 -0.44 12.93 -4.70
CA VAL A 417 0.11 11.70 -5.27
C VAL A 417 1.09 11.09 -4.29
N GLY A 418 1.19 9.77 -4.25
CA GLY A 418 2.26 9.08 -3.55
C GLY A 418 2.81 7.92 -4.35
N GLY A 419 3.82 7.26 -3.80
CA GLY A 419 4.45 6.11 -4.42
C GLY A 419 4.85 5.02 -3.42
N PRO A 420 5.46 3.93 -3.90
CA PRO A 420 5.93 2.85 -3.04
C PRO A 420 7.15 3.26 -2.20
N ASN A 421 7.22 2.72 -0.98
CA ASN A 421 8.42 2.76 -0.13
C ASN A 421 9.01 1.34 -0.05
N ILE A 422 10.12 1.14 -0.73
CA ILE A 422 10.73 -0.18 -0.91
C ILE A 422 11.80 -0.37 0.17
N PRO A 423 11.76 -1.45 0.96
CA PRO A 423 12.85 -1.73 1.88
C PRO A 423 14.13 -2.03 1.09
N PRO A 424 15.30 -1.49 1.47
CA PRO A 424 16.57 -1.94 0.89
C PRO A 424 16.79 -3.43 1.20
N PRO A 425 17.64 -4.13 0.44
CA PRO A 425 17.96 -5.53 0.69
C PRO A 425 18.41 -5.75 2.14
N ALA A 426 17.88 -6.77 2.80
CA ALA A 426 18.21 -7.07 4.18
C ALA A 426 19.68 -7.44 4.32
N GLU A 427 20.32 -6.89 5.34
CA GLU A 427 21.71 -7.21 5.70
C GLU A 427 21.79 -8.52 6.50
N ASN A 428 20.71 -8.87 7.20
CA ASN A 428 20.63 -10.09 8.01
C ASN A 428 19.21 -10.66 8.07
N TRP A 429 19.10 -11.91 8.53
CA TRP A 429 17.84 -12.67 8.56
C TRP A 429 16.75 -12.05 9.45
N VAL A 430 17.12 -11.34 10.53
CA VAL A 430 16.14 -10.64 11.39
C VAL A 430 15.51 -9.48 10.62
N GLN A 431 16.32 -8.74 9.85
CA GLN A 431 15.80 -7.67 9.03
C GLN A 431 14.84 -8.18 7.96
N ALA A 432 15.19 -9.29 7.30
CA ALA A 432 14.32 -9.93 6.34
C ALA A 432 12.99 -10.38 6.97
N CYS A 433 13.00 -10.90 8.21
CA CYS A 433 11.79 -11.27 8.93
C CYS A 433 10.92 -10.06 9.28
N VAL A 434 11.52 -8.96 9.75
CA VAL A 434 10.79 -7.73 10.10
C VAL A 434 10.21 -7.06 8.85
N ALA A 435 10.94 -7.08 7.72
CA ALA A 435 10.44 -6.60 6.43
C ALA A 435 9.22 -7.41 5.95
N ALA A 436 9.23 -8.73 6.17
CA ALA A 436 8.16 -9.65 5.79
C ALA A 436 6.98 -9.69 6.79
N ALA A 437 7.14 -9.10 7.97
CA ALA A 437 6.12 -9.11 9.02
C ALA A 437 4.91 -8.22 8.66
N PRO A 438 3.70 -8.56 9.12
CA PRO A 438 2.54 -7.73 8.89
C PRO A 438 2.62 -6.39 9.62
N GLY A 439 1.92 -5.39 9.08
CA GLY A 439 1.78 -4.07 9.73
C GLY A 439 2.93 -3.10 9.45
N GLY A 440 3.71 -3.29 8.38
CA GLY A 440 4.64 -2.28 7.87
C GLY A 440 3.91 -1.06 7.27
N PRO A 441 4.60 0.08 7.11
CA PRO A 441 4.04 1.24 6.40
C PRO A 441 3.80 0.87 4.94
N SER A 442 2.60 1.09 4.42
CA SER A 442 2.22 0.75 3.05
C SER A 442 1.10 1.65 2.56
N HIS A 443 1.08 1.90 1.25
CA HIS A 443 -0.01 2.59 0.59
C HIS A 443 -1.24 1.67 0.53
N VAL A 444 -2.44 2.28 0.51
CA VAL A 444 -3.72 1.57 0.39
C VAL A 444 -4.42 2.10 -0.85
N LEU A 445 -4.70 1.23 -1.81
CA LEU A 445 -5.21 1.60 -3.14
C LEU A 445 -6.71 1.30 -3.27
N LEU A 446 -7.50 2.30 -3.67
CA LEU A 446 -8.91 2.14 -4.04
C LEU A 446 -9.03 1.56 -5.45
N THR A 447 -8.16 1.97 -6.36
CA THR A 447 -8.03 1.46 -7.73
C THR A 447 -6.54 1.32 -8.08
N ASP A 448 -6.20 0.85 -9.28
CA ASP A 448 -4.79 0.76 -9.70
C ASP A 448 -4.05 2.12 -9.72
N THR A 449 -4.76 3.25 -9.65
CA THR A 449 -4.18 4.61 -9.75
C THR A 449 -4.65 5.58 -8.67
N ILE A 450 -5.60 5.19 -7.83
CA ILE A 450 -6.17 6.05 -6.76
C ILE A 450 -5.88 5.41 -5.41
N ALA A 451 -5.33 6.20 -4.50
CA ALA A 451 -5.02 5.80 -3.14
C ALA A 451 -6.05 6.31 -2.12
N GLU A 452 -6.36 5.47 -1.13
CA GLU A 452 -6.99 5.90 0.12
C GLU A 452 -5.95 6.43 1.11
N HIS A 453 -4.72 5.94 1.04
CA HIS A 453 -3.62 6.35 1.90
C HIS A 453 -2.28 6.19 1.21
N ILE A 454 -1.42 7.20 1.36
CA ILE A 454 -0.02 7.21 0.93
C ILE A 454 0.88 7.55 2.13
N PRO A 455 2.01 6.84 2.34
CA PRO A 455 2.81 7.02 3.55
C PRO A 455 3.58 8.33 3.64
N GLY A 456 3.83 8.74 4.90
CA GLY A 456 4.77 9.79 5.36
C GLY A 456 5.92 10.15 4.43
N CYS A 457 6.65 9.10 4.07
CA CYS A 457 7.97 9.17 3.44
C CYS A 457 7.94 9.27 1.91
N ASN A 458 6.76 9.19 1.28
CA ASN A 458 6.61 9.24 -0.17
C ASN A 458 5.23 9.79 -0.58
N MET A 459 5.06 11.09 -0.38
CA MET A 459 3.83 11.79 -0.77
C MET A 459 4.13 13.19 -1.29
N ALA A 460 3.31 13.67 -2.21
CA ALA A 460 3.35 15.04 -2.69
C ALA A 460 1.93 15.59 -2.90
N PHE A 461 1.73 16.87 -2.60
CA PHE A 461 0.44 17.55 -2.76
C PHE A 461 0.65 18.94 -3.33
N TYR A 462 -0.37 19.44 -4.02
CA TYR A 462 -0.41 20.87 -4.27
C TYR A 462 -0.50 21.65 -2.95
N ARG A 463 0.18 22.80 -2.91
CA ARG A 463 0.10 23.72 -1.76
C ARG A 463 -1.35 24.11 -1.44
N TRP A 464 -2.16 24.40 -2.46
CA TRP A 464 -3.57 24.76 -2.24
C TRP A 464 -4.31 23.64 -1.49
N ALA A 465 -4.02 22.37 -1.78
CA ALA A 465 -4.68 21.23 -1.13
C ALA A 465 -4.24 21.10 0.33
N PHE A 466 -2.96 21.33 0.60
CA PHE A 466 -2.42 21.42 1.95
C PHE A 466 -3.08 22.55 2.76
N ASP A 467 -3.20 23.74 2.16
CA ASP A 467 -3.77 24.93 2.79
C ASP A 467 -5.28 24.76 3.08
N THR A 468 -6.03 24.14 2.15
CA THR A 468 -7.48 23.88 2.31
C THR A 468 -7.79 23.10 3.58
N ILE A 469 -6.98 22.11 3.93
CA ILE A 469 -7.20 21.29 5.13
C ILE A 469 -6.44 21.80 6.36
N GLY A 470 -5.68 22.91 6.25
CA GLY A 470 -4.93 23.51 7.35
C GLY A 470 -3.63 22.76 7.72
N GLY A 471 -3.05 22.01 6.78
CA GLY A 471 -1.78 21.28 6.98
C GLY A 471 -1.88 20.02 7.83
N PHE A 472 -0.75 19.57 8.38
CA PHE A 472 -0.69 18.40 9.29
C PHE A 472 -1.15 18.79 10.70
N ASP A 473 -1.88 17.90 11.35
CA ASP A 473 -2.35 18.13 12.71
C ASP A 473 -1.23 17.87 13.73
N ILE A 474 -0.90 18.90 14.52
CA ILE A 474 0.22 18.90 15.47
C ILE A 474 0.03 17.93 16.65
N GLU A 475 -1.17 17.41 16.89
CA GLU A 475 -1.40 16.37 17.89
C GLU A 475 -0.69 15.06 17.56
N TYR A 476 -0.32 14.84 16.29
CA TYR A 476 0.42 13.66 15.85
C TYR A 476 1.94 13.89 15.90
N HIS A 477 2.57 13.46 16.99
CA HIS A 477 4.01 13.67 17.18
C HIS A 477 4.88 12.58 16.52
N LYS A 478 4.33 11.37 16.30
CA LYS A 478 5.11 10.18 15.92
C LYS A 478 4.58 9.40 14.72
N ALA A 479 3.26 9.25 14.61
CA ALA A 479 2.62 8.42 13.58
C ALA A 479 1.14 8.80 13.44
N GLY A 480 0.56 8.48 12.28
CA GLY A 480 -0.86 8.67 11.97
C GLY A 480 -1.21 10.03 11.40
N ASP A 481 -0.22 10.92 11.28
CA ASP A 481 -0.38 12.22 10.63
C ASP A 481 -0.59 12.09 9.13
N ASP A 482 0.06 11.13 8.48
CA ASP A 482 -0.18 10.77 7.08
C ASP A 482 -1.60 10.24 6.83
N VAL A 483 -2.10 9.37 7.73
CA VAL A 483 -3.47 8.84 7.66
C VAL A 483 -4.51 9.95 7.87
N ASP A 484 -4.34 10.78 8.90
CA ASP A 484 -5.21 11.93 9.19
C ASP A 484 -5.28 12.88 8.00
N PHE A 485 -4.11 13.26 7.45
CA PHE A 485 -4.01 14.16 6.30
C PHE A 485 -4.73 13.58 5.07
N CYS A 486 -4.49 12.31 4.73
CA CYS A 486 -5.14 11.65 3.58
C CYS A 486 -6.66 11.57 3.75
N TRP A 487 -7.15 11.28 4.97
CA TRP A 487 -8.58 11.18 5.23
C TRP A 487 -9.29 12.53 5.24
N ARG A 488 -8.69 13.58 5.83
CA ARG A 488 -9.25 14.94 5.74
C ARG A 488 -9.36 15.41 4.29
N LEU A 489 -8.32 15.18 3.49
CA LEU A 489 -8.33 15.56 2.08
C LEU A 489 -9.44 14.85 1.29
N GLN A 490 -9.65 13.55 1.54
CA GLN A 490 -10.75 12.79 0.93
C GLN A 490 -12.13 13.20 1.44
N GLN A 491 -12.25 13.61 2.70
CA GLN A 491 -13.50 14.09 3.28
C GLN A 491 -13.94 15.44 2.67
N GLU A 492 -13.00 16.27 2.23
CA GLU A 492 -13.25 17.47 1.42
C GLU A 492 -13.57 17.15 -0.06
N GLY A 493 -13.58 15.87 -0.44
CA GLY A 493 -13.94 15.41 -1.79
C GLY A 493 -12.79 15.38 -2.79
N HIS A 494 -11.55 15.60 -2.35
CA HIS A 494 -10.37 15.55 -3.21
C HIS A 494 -9.86 14.12 -3.42
N VAL A 495 -9.17 13.91 -4.55
CA VAL A 495 -8.64 12.60 -4.95
C VAL A 495 -7.12 12.55 -4.80
N ILE A 496 -6.62 11.43 -4.26
CA ILE A 496 -5.20 11.15 -4.11
C ILE A 496 -4.81 10.09 -5.14
N ALA A 497 -3.88 10.43 -6.04
CA ALA A 497 -3.34 9.51 -7.02
C ALA A 497 -2.22 8.63 -6.45
N PHE A 498 -1.91 7.57 -7.19
CA PHE A 498 -0.80 6.69 -6.89
C PHE A 498 0.07 6.50 -8.14
N SER A 499 1.37 6.74 -7.99
CA SER A 499 2.38 6.49 -9.01
C SER A 499 3.21 5.27 -8.59
N PRO A 500 3.04 4.10 -9.24
CA PRO A 500 3.77 2.90 -8.83
C PRO A 500 5.27 3.02 -9.08
N THR A 501 5.72 3.92 -9.95
CA THR A 501 7.14 4.05 -10.33
C THR A 501 7.85 5.18 -9.59
N ALA A 502 7.12 6.02 -8.85
CA ALA A 502 7.72 7.02 -7.96
C ALA A 502 8.28 6.35 -6.69
N ILE A 503 9.39 5.63 -6.80
CA ILE A 503 9.95 4.84 -5.71
C ILE A 503 10.82 5.68 -4.76
N VAL A 504 10.76 5.34 -3.47
CA VAL A 504 11.82 5.68 -2.50
C VAL A 504 12.29 4.41 -1.81
N TRP A 505 13.59 4.28 -1.56
CA TRP A 505 14.10 3.24 -0.67
C TRP A 505 13.98 3.71 0.77
N HIS A 506 13.38 2.91 1.65
CA HIS A 506 13.15 3.26 3.05
C HIS A 506 13.95 2.37 3.98
N HIS A 507 14.98 2.94 4.65
CA HIS A 507 15.78 2.26 5.65
C HIS A 507 14.98 2.05 6.94
N ARG A 508 14.13 1.02 6.92
CA ARG A 508 13.32 0.66 8.09
C ARG A 508 14.24 0.24 9.25
N ARG A 509 13.85 0.60 10.47
CA ARG A 509 14.56 0.17 11.70
C ARG A 509 14.25 -1.30 11.97
N PHE A 510 15.01 -2.18 11.36
CA PHE A 510 14.78 -3.64 11.33
C PHE A 510 15.22 -4.40 12.61
N THR A 511 14.94 -3.86 13.80
CA THR A 511 15.12 -4.61 15.05
C THR A 511 13.77 -4.99 15.65
N LEU A 512 13.69 -6.11 16.38
CA LEU A 512 12.45 -6.52 17.06
C LEU A 512 11.94 -5.44 18.03
N GLY A 513 12.86 -4.76 18.72
CA GLY A 513 12.52 -3.67 19.62
C GLY A 513 11.94 -2.45 18.90
N ALA A 514 12.50 -2.09 17.73
CA ALA A 514 11.98 -1.01 16.90
C ALA A 514 10.62 -1.38 16.29
N PHE A 515 10.46 -2.59 15.77
CA PHE A 515 9.17 -3.09 15.28
C PHE A 515 8.09 -3.03 16.36
N ARG A 516 8.37 -3.50 17.58
CA ARG A 516 7.43 -3.40 18.72
C ARG A 516 7.04 -1.95 19.01
N LYS A 517 8.01 -1.03 19.05
CA LYS A 517 7.75 0.41 19.29
C LYS A 517 6.90 1.01 18.17
N GLN A 518 7.15 0.62 16.92
CA GLN A 518 6.37 1.06 15.77
C GLN A 518 4.92 0.58 15.86
N GLN A 519 4.70 -0.70 16.15
CA GLN A 519 3.34 -1.24 16.31
C GLN A 519 2.60 -0.62 17.52
N ALA A 520 3.32 -0.30 18.59
CA ALA A 520 2.78 0.46 19.72
C ALA A 520 2.34 1.88 19.29
N GLY A 521 3.20 2.61 18.56
CA GLY A 521 2.88 3.93 18.03
C GLY A 521 1.71 3.93 17.05
N TYR A 522 1.58 2.90 16.21
CA TYR A 522 0.40 2.73 15.35
C TYR A 522 -0.88 2.48 16.15
N GLY A 523 -0.81 1.74 17.26
CA GLY A 523 -1.95 1.57 18.15
C GLY A 523 -2.40 2.88 18.80
N GLU A 524 -1.43 3.68 19.26
CA GLU A 524 -1.65 5.02 19.81
C GLU A 524 -2.31 5.95 18.76
N ALA A 525 -1.74 6.00 17.55
CA ALA A 525 -2.24 6.78 16.43
C ALA A 525 -3.67 6.39 16.02
N GLU A 526 -3.96 5.08 15.89
CA GLU A 526 -5.32 4.58 15.59
C GLU A 526 -6.34 5.04 16.62
N SER A 527 -5.96 5.09 17.90
CA SER A 527 -6.85 5.57 18.94
C SER A 527 -7.17 7.06 18.78
N MET A 528 -6.18 7.89 18.46
CA MET A 528 -6.38 9.33 18.24
C MET A 528 -7.24 9.60 17.00
N LEU A 529 -6.88 8.96 15.87
CA LEU A 529 -7.62 9.02 14.60
C LEU A 529 -9.10 8.66 14.78
N ARG A 530 -9.42 7.68 15.61
CA ARG A 530 -10.79 7.22 15.83
C ARG A 530 -11.74 8.33 16.30
N PHE A 531 -11.27 9.32 17.05
CA PHE A 531 -12.12 10.41 17.53
C PHE A 531 -12.51 11.37 16.41
N LYS A 532 -11.58 11.64 15.49
CA LYS A 532 -11.77 12.55 14.34
C LYS A 532 -12.46 11.86 13.16
N HIS A 533 -12.16 10.59 12.95
CA HIS A 533 -12.47 9.86 11.72
C HIS A 533 -13.30 8.60 11.95
N LEU A 534 -14.32 8.66 12.83
CA LEU A 534 -15.07 7.47 13.26
C LEU A 534 -15.67 6.62 12.10
N ILE A 535 -15.97 7.24 10.95
CA ILE A 535 -16.45 6.54 9.73
C ILE A 535 -15.47 5.49 9.20
N PHE A 536 -14.17 5.64 9.48
CA PHE A 536 -13.11 4.74 9.03
C PHE A 536 -12.74 3.70 10.10
N PHE A 537 -13.60 3.46 11.10
CA PHE A 537 -13.32 2.48 12.16
C PHE A 537 -14.45 1.45 12.33
N GLY A 538 -14.03 0.20 12.57
CA GLY A 538 -14.95 -0.89 12.90
C GLY A 538 -15.41 -0.88 14.37
N PRO A 539 -16.35 -1.77 14.75
CA PRO A 539 -16.87 -1.86 16.12
C PRO A 539 -15.79 -2.14 17.18
N THR A 540 -14.76 -2.92 16.81
CA THR A 540 -13.59 -3.27 17.63
C THR A 540 -12.56 -2.13 17.75
N GLY A 541 -12.76 -1.02 17.02
CA GLY A 541 -11.83 0.12 17.02
C GLY A 541 -10.60 -0.07 16.15
N THR A 542 -10.56 -1.08 15.28
CA THR A 542 -9.56 -1.19 14.20
C THR A 542 -9.92 -0.25 13.05
N ALA A 543 -8.91 0.36 12.42
CA ALA A 543 -9.11 1.10 11.18
C ALA A 543 -9.69 0.17 10.09
N LYS A 544 -10.69 0.66 9.37
CA LYS A 544 -11.34 0.00 8.25
C LYS A 544 -10.90 0.73 6.98
N TRP A 545 -10.09 0.04 6.19
CA TRP A 545 -9.66 0.48 4.87
C TRP A 545 -10.67 0.01 3.83
N ARG A 546 -11.02 0.90 2.90
CA ARG A 546 -11.85 0.58 1.72
C ARG A 546 -11.01 -0.03 0.60
N GLY A 547 -9.77 0.46 0.46
CA GLY A 547 -8.82 0.00 -0.52
C GLY A 547 -8.06 -1.25 -0.09
N GLN A 548 -6.99 -1.55 -0.82
CA GLN A 548 -6.19 -2.75 -0.64
C GLN A 548 -4.69 -2.50 -0.76
N ILE A 549 -3.92 -3.42 -0.18
CA ILE A 549 -2.46 -3.48 -0.29
C ILE A 549 -2.14 -4.65 -1.22
N TYR A 550 -1.39 -4.37 -2.30
CA TYR A 550 -0.88 -5.39 -3.22
C TYR A 550 0.20 -6.22 -2.53
N GLY A 551 0.33 -7.51 -2.89
CA GLY A 551 1.35 -8.40 -2.34
C GLY A 551 1.20 -8.85 -0.89
N SER A 552 0.40 -8.18 -0.07
CA SER A 552 0.24 -8.51 1.36
C SER A 552 -0.25 -9.95 1.56
N PRO A 553 0.40 -10.76 2.41
CA PRO A 553 -0.13 -12.06 2.81
C PRO A 553 -1.52 -11.92 3.44
N ARG A 554 -2.46 -12.78 3.07
CA ARG A 554 -3.84 -12.77 3.60
C ARG A 554 -4.22 -14.12 4.21
N PHE A 555 -4.90 -14.08 5.34
CA PHE A 555 -5.55 -15.25 5.92
C PHE A 555 -6.76 -15.63 5.04
N SER A 556 -6.55 -16.58 4.12
CA SER A 556 -7.58 -17.03 3.17
C SER A 556 -8.04 -18.47 3.43
N TRP A 557 -7.73 -19.04 4.59
CA TRP A 557 -8.11 -20.41 4.91
C TRP A 557 -9.62 -20.45 5.22
N PHE A 558 -10.34 -21.21 4.40
CA PHE A 558 -11.77 -21.55 4.47
C PHE A 558 -12.81 -20.48 4.12
N ILE A 559 -12.60 -19.18 4.43
CA ILE A 559 -13.71 -18.22 4.38
C ILE A 559 -13.64 -17.29 3.15
N ASN A 560 -12.44 -16.84 2.73
CA ASN A 560 -12.27 -15.82 1.69
C ASN A 560 -11.20 -16.19 0.66
N ARG A 561 -11.48 -17.15 -0.23
CA ARG A 561 -10.56 -17.48 -1.35
C ARG A 561 -10.66 -16.40 -2.44
N PRO A 562 -9.53 -15.93 -3.00
CA PRO A 562 -9.57 -15.03 -4.15
C PRO A 562 -10.30 -15.71 -5.31
N ILE A 563 -11.08 -14.93 -6.05
CA ILE A 563 -11.86 -15.42 -7.19
C ILE A 563 -11.11 -14.99 -8.45
N ILE A 564 -10.85 -15.93 -9.34
CA ILE A 564 -10.31 -15.63 -10.68
C ILE A 564 -11.51 -15.58 -11.63
N TYR A 565 -11.66 -14.46 -12.33
CA TYR A 565 -12.59 -14.41 -13.44
C TYR A 565 -12.00 -15.18 -14.61
N HIS A 566 -12.65 -16.28 -14.98
CA HIS A 566 -12.18 -17.16 -16.05
C HIS A 566 -12.82 -16.87 -17.42
N GLY A 567 -13.86 -16.03 -17.45
CA GLY A 567 -14.74 -15.94 -18.62
C GLY A 567 -15.54 -17.22 -18.85
N ILE A 568 -16.30 -17.25 -19.95
CA ILE A 568 -17.03 -18.44 -20.38
C ILE A 568 -16.01 -19.52 -20.73
N PHE A 569 -16.20 -20.74 -20.20
CA PHE A 569 -15.32 -21.91 -20.39
C PHE A 569 -13.83 -21.77 -20.00
N GLY A 570 -13.39 -20.64 -19.43
CA GLY A 570 -11.97 -20.40 -19.17
C GLY A 570 -11.24 -19.66 -20.30
N GLU A 571 -11.98 -19.05 -21.22
CA GLU A 571 -11.45 -18.38 -22.41
C GLU A 571 -11.60 -16.86 -22.35
N GLY A 572 -11.79 -16.28 -21.16
CA GLY A 572 -11.76 -14.82 -21.00
C GLY A 572 -10.42 -14.23 -21.45
N PHE A 573 -10.45 -13.16 -22.25
CA PHE A 573 -9.25 -12.47 -22.74
C PHE A 573 -8.44 -11.77 -21.63
N PHE A 574 -9.09 -11.32 -20.56
CA PHE A 574 -8.46 -10.70 -19.40
C PHE A 574 -8.97 -11.39 -18.14
N GLN A 575 -8.24 -12.40 -17.67
CA GLN A 575 -8.65 -13.18 -16.50
C GLN A 575 -8.04 -12.60 -15.24
N SER A 576 -8.76 -11.68 -14.61
CA SER A 576 -8.26 -11.00 -13.42
C SER A 576 -8.53 -11.77 -12.13
N ILE A 577 -7.57 -11.69 -11.21
CA ILE A 577 -7.77 -12.10 -9.82
C ILE A 577 -8.47 -10.96 -9.07
N TYR A 578 -9.62 -11.27 -8.49
CA TYR A 578 -10.33 -10.37 -7.60
C TYR A 578 -9.87 -10.66 -6.16
N PRO A 579 -9.09 -9.74 -5.57
CA PRO A 579 -8.62 -9.87 -4.21
C PRO A 579 -9.81 -9.89 -3.24
N THR A 580 -9.81 -10.81 -2.29
CA THR A 580 -10.82 -10.78 -1.21
C THR A 580 -10.44 -9.73 -0.15
N PRO A 581 -11.41 -8.96 0.37
CA PRO A 581 -11.17 -8.05 1.48
C PRO A 581 -10.48 -8.75 2.65
N GLN A 582 -9.74 -8.00 3.47
CA GLN A 582 -9.16 -8.54 4.70
C GLN A 582 -10.27 -9.21 5.54
N SER A 583 -9.97 -10.38 6.07
CA SER A 583 -10.95 -11.15 6.84
C SER A 583 -11.22 -10.46 8.18
N GLU A 584 -12.44 -9.94 8.35
CA GLU A 584 -12.88 -9.40 9.64
C GLU A 584 -12.81 -10.45 10.75
N ILE A 585 -13.03 -11.73 10.41
CA ILE A 585 -12.90 -12.85 11.33
C ILE A 585 -11.45 -13.01 11.78
N ALA A 586 -10.48 -12.98 10.84
CA ALA A 586 -9.06 -13.04 11.20
C ALA A 586 -8.66 -11.89 12.13
N ASN A 587 -9.10 -10.67 11.82
CA ASN A 587 -8.87 -9.50 12.67
C ASN A 587 -9.50 -9.67 14.07
N TYR A 588 -10.69 -10.27 14.14
CA TYR A 588 -11.38 -10.53 15.40
C TYR A 588 -10.69 -11.62 16.23
N VAL A 589 -10.32 -12.77 15.65
CA VAL A 589 -9.65 -13.85 16.40
C VAL A 589 -8.20 -13.51 16.78
N SER A 590 -7.61 -12.50 16.17
CA SER A 590 -6.31 -11.94 16.55
C SER A 590 -6.42 -10.71 17.45
N SER A 591 -7.63 -10.29 17.82
CA SER A 591 -7.85 -9.10 18.65
C SER A 591 -7.48 -9.30 20.12
N VAL A 592 -7.22 -8.19 20.82
CA VAL A 592 -6.98 -8.22 22.27
C VAL A 592 -8.22 -8.66 23.04
N GLU A 593 -9.41 -8.32 22.54
CA GLU A 593 -10.70 -8.73 23.11
C GLU A 593 -10.86 -10.26 23.06
N TRP A 594 -10.52 -10.89 21.93
CA TRP A 594 -10.52 -12.34 21.79
C TRP A 594 -9.52 -13.00 22.73
N PHE A 595 -8.32 -12.45 22.86
CA PHE A 595 -7.29 -12.98 23.74
C PHE A 595 -7.67 -12.83 25.22
N ALA A 596 -8.23 -11.69 25.61
CA ALA A 596 -8.74 -11.45 26.96
C ALA A 596 -9.90 -12.42 27.30
N LEU A 597 -10.83 -12.64 26.37
CA LEU A 597 -11.89 -13.63 26.52
C LEU A 597 -11.31 -15.06 26.64
N THR A 598 -10.29 -15.38 25.85
CA THR A 598 -9.59 -16.68 25.90
C THR A 598 -8.98 -16.91 27.29
N ILE A 599 -8.26 -15.93 27.84
CA ILE A 599 -7.67 -16.00 29.19
C ILE A 599 -8.77 -16.14 30.25
N PHE A 600 -9.85 -15.37 30.13
CA PHE A 600 -10.97 -15.43 31.05
C PHE A 600 -11.62 -16.83 31.08
N LEU A 601 -11.88 -17.40 29.90
CA LEU A 601 -12.44 -18.76 29.77
C LEU A 601 -11.47 -19.84 30.24
N PHE A 602 -10.15 -19.63 30.07
CA PHE A 602 -9.14 -20.52 30.64
C PHE A 602 -9.20 -20.51 32.18
N GLY A 603 -9.32 -19.33 32.79
CA GLY A 603 -9.53 -19.18 34.23
C GLY A 603 -10.82 -19.85 34.71
N LEU A 604 -11.94 -19.66 33.99
CA LEU A 604 -13.19 -20.38 34.28
C LEU A 604 -13.05 -21.90 34.10
N GLY A 605 -12.27 -22.37 33.14
CA GLY A 605 -11.99 -23.78 32.88
C GLY A 605 -11.28 -24.50 34.04
N ILE A 606 -10.63 -23.76 34.94
CA ILE A 606 -10.10 -24.32 36.19
C ILE A 606 -11.25 -24.86 37.05
N PHE A 607 -12.34 -24.11 37.15
CA PHE A 607 -13.51 -24.41 37.98
C PHE A 607 -14.59 -25.23 37.24
N LEU A 608 -14.67 -25.08 35.91
CA LEU A 608 -15.65 -25.73 35.05
C LEU A 608 -14.92 -26.56 33.97
N PRO A 609 -14.60 -27.84 34.23
CA PRO A 609 -13.81 -28.66 33.32
C PRO A 609 -14.36 -28.76 31.90
N ILE A 610 -15.68 -28.72 31.73
CA ILE A 610 -16.35 -28.76 30.42
C ILE A 610 -15.98 -27.56 29.53
N LEU A 611 -15.62 -26.41 30.12
CA LEU A 611 -15.22 -25.22 29.39
C LEU A 611 -13.76 -25.23 28.94
N ARG A 612 -12.93 -26.18 29.40
CA ARG A 612 -11.48 -26.19 29.10
C ARG A 612 -11.17 -26.29 27.61
N ILE A 613 -12.00 -26.97 26.83
CA ILE A 613 -11.77 -27.13 25.38
C ILE A 613 -11.92 -25.82 24.61
N VAL A 614 -12.80 -24.92 25.07
CA VAL A 614 -13.13 -23.67 24.39
C VAL A 614 -11.91 -22.74 24.24
N PRO A 615 -11.15 -22.38 25.30
CA PRO A 615 -9.98 -21.52 25.15
C PRO A 615 -8.86 -22.17 24.32
N TYR A 616 -8.72 -23.50 24.31
CA TYR A 616 -7.78 -24.18 23.41
C TYR A 616 -8.16 -24.00 21.95
N LEU A 617 -9.45 -24.16 21.61
CA LEU A 617 -9.94 -23.89 20.25
C LEU A 617 -9.79 -22.42 19.86
N MET A 618 -10.03 -21.50 20.80
CA MET A 618 -9.87 -20.07 20.56
C MET A 618 -8.41 -19.69 20.27
N LEU A 619 -7.46 -20.21 21.07
CA LEU A 619 -6.03 -20.02 20.83
C LEU A 619 -5.59 -20.67 19.51
N GLY A 620 -6.12 -21.86 19.21
CA GLY A 620 -5.90 -22.53 17.92
C GLY A 620 -6.32 -21.67 16.73
N GLY A 621 -7.46 -20.97 16.83
CA GLY A 621 -7.90 -20.00 15.83
C GLY A 621 -6.89 -18.87 15.60
N THR A 622 -6.36 -18.27 16.67
CA THR A 622 -5.34 -17.22 16.58
C THR A 622 -4.02 -17.75 15.99
N LEU A 623 -3.59 -18.96 16.38
CA LEU A 623 -2.39 -19.61 15.86
C LEU A 623 -2.52 -19.96 14.38
N CYS A 624 -3.70 -20.38 13.92
CA CYS A 624 -3.97 -20.61 12.49
C CYS A 624 -3.76 -19.32 11.67
N VAL A 625 -4.15 -18.16 12.20
CA VAL A 625 -3.90 -16.87 11.53
C VAL A 625 -2.39 -16.62 11.41
N ALA A 626 -1.64 -16.73 12.51
CA ALA A 626 -0.19 -16.54 12.51
C ALA A 626 0.54 -17.54 11.59
N LEU A 627 0.12 -18.81 11.59
CA LEU A 627 0.66 -19.85 10.71
C LEU A 627 0.42 -19.53 9.23
N SER A 628 -0.71 -18.90 8.88
CA SER A 628 -0.94 -18.50 7.50
C SER A 628 0.07 -17.46 7.01
N TYR A 629 0.48 -16.53 7.87
CA TYR A 629 1.52 -15.55 7.57
C TYR A 629 2.88 -16.25 7.43
N MET A 630 3.22 -17.19 8.32
CA MET A 630 4.44 -17.99 8.21
C MET A 630 4.61 -18.68 6.85
N LEU A 631 3.52 -19.24 6.32
CA LEU A 631 3.55 -19.97 5.06
C LEU A 631 3.64 -19.07 3.83
N ARG A 632 3.13 -17.83 3.92
CA ARG A 632 2.97 -16.91 2.77
C ARG A 632 3.88 -15.68 2.80
N ALA A 633 4.56 -15.44 3.92
CA ALA A 633 5.48 -14.33 4.05
C ALA A 633 6.63 -14.48 3.06
N ARG A 634 7.01 -13.34 2.47
CA ARG A 634 8.08 -13.26 1.49
C ARG A 634 9.36 -12.88 2.21
N ILE A 635 10.22 -13.86 2.41
CA ILE A 635 11.54 -13.68 2.99
C ILE A 635 12.54 -13.79 1.85
N GLU A 636 13.56 -12.95 1.84
CA GLU A 636 14.63 -13.05 0.84
C GLU A 636 15.20 -14.48 0.81
N PRO A 637 15.39 -15.09 -0.38
CA PRO A 637 15.77 -16.50 -0.49
C PRO A 637 17.00 -16.90 0.33
N LYS A 638 17.99 -16.01 0.44
CA LYS A 638 19.21 -16.22 1.26
C LYS A 638 18.95 -16.35 2.77
N PHE A 639 17.81 -15.87 3.26
CA PHE A 639 17.42 -15.87 4.68
C PHE A 639 16.17 -16.71 4.99
N ASP A 640 15.53 -17.30 3.97
CA ASP A 640 14.32 -18.09 4.12
C ASP A 640 14.61 -19.46 4.76
N THR A 641 14.69 -19.46 6.10
CA THR A 641 14.93 -20.64 6.93
C THR A 641 13.72 -20.94 7.80
N VAL A 642 13.65 -22.15 8.36
CA VAL A 642 12.61 -22.52 9.34
C VAL A 642 12.59 -21.56 10.53
N ALA A 643 13.77 -21.15 11.02
CA ALA A 643 13.89 -20.18 12.11
C ALA A 643 13.33 -18.81 11.73
N ALA A 644 13.63 -18.32 10.53
CA ALA A 644 13.09 -17.07 10.01
C ALA A 644 11.56 -17.11 9.89
N ARG A 645 11.02 -18.20 9.36
CA ARG A 645 9.56 -18.41 9.27
C ARG A 645 8.88 -18.44 10.64
N LEU A 646 9.46 -19.13 11.62
CA LEU A 646 8.95 -19.13 13.00
C LEU A 646 8.98 -17.75 13.63
N LEU A 647 10.01 -16.94 13.35
CA LEU A 647 10.05 -15.56 13.81
C LEU A 647 8.94 -14.71 13.17
N VAL A 648 8.69 -14.84 11.87
CA VAL A 648 7.56 -14.17 11.20
C VAL A 648 6.21 -14.59 11.82
N MET A 649 6.03 -15.89 12.12
CA MET A 649 4.85 -16.38 12.83
C MET A 649 4.67 -15.69 14.18
N PHE A 650 5.74 -15.61 14.96
CA PHE A 650 5.74 -14.92 16.25
C PHE A 650 5.40 -13.43 16.09
N LEU A 651 5.99 -12.74 15.12
CA LEU A 651 5.70 -11.33 14.84
C LEU A 651 4.24 -11.12 14.42
N ALA A 652 3.69 -11.99 13.57
CA ALA A 652 2.28 -11.95 13.17
C ALA A 652 1.32 -12.23 14.33
N PHE A 653 1.73 -13.04 15.31
CA PHE A 653 0.98 -13.27 16.55
C PHE A 653 1.07 -12.08 17.52
N ALA A 654 2.27 -11.54 17.72
CA ALA A 654 2.53 -10.48 18.69
C ALA A 654 2.03 -9.10 18.23
N GLN A 655 2.07 -8.82 16.93
CA GLN A 655 1.73 -7.51 16.37
C GLN A 655 0.31 -7.04 16.73
N PRO A 656 -0.75 -7.84 16.52
CA PRO A 656 -2.12 -7.42 16.85
C PRO A 656 -2.30 -7.16 18.36
N LEU A 657 -1.62 -7.92 19.21
CA LEU A 657 -1.68 -7.77 20.66
C LEU A 657 -0.99 -6.48 21.11
N VAL A 658 0.22 -6.20 20.61
CA VAL A 658 0.96 -4.96 20.94
C VAL A 658 0.18 -3.74 20.46
N ARG A 659 -0.29 -3.75 19.21
CA ARG A 659 -1.06 -2.65 18.61
C ARG A 659 -2.39 -2.45 19.34
N GLY A 660 -3.14 -3.53 19.55
CA GLY A 660 -4.42 -3.50 20.24
C GLY A 660 -4.30 -3.07 21.71
N TRP A 661 -3.24 -3.48 22.41
CA TRP A 661 -2.99 -3.07 23.79
C TRP A 661 -2.78 -1.56 23.89
N ASN A 662 -1.84 -1.02 23.11
CA ASN A 662 -1.58 0.43 23.11
C ASN A 662 -2.83 1.19 22.66
N ARG A 663 -3.52 0.74 21.61
CA ARG A 663 -4.79 1.32 21.19
C ARG A 663 -5.81 1.38 22.31
N TYR A 664 -6.01 0.29 23.06
CA TYR A 664 -7.01 0.25 24.12
C TYR A 664 -6.64 1.20 25.29
N PHE A 665 -5.38 1.22 25.70
CA PHE A 665 -4.94 2.07 26.82
C PHE A 665 -4.91 3.55 26.43
N THR A 666 -4.39 3.88 25.25
CA THR A 666 -4.49 5.24 24.68
C THR A 666 -5.95 5.65 24.56
N TRP A 667 -6.83 4.77 24.07
CA TRP A 667 -8.25 5.08 23.96
C TRP A 667 -8.90 5.34 25.32
N LEU A 668 -8.54 4.57 26.34
CA LEU A 668 -9.01 4.81 27.71
C LEU A 668 -8.47 6.09 28.34
N GLU A 669 -7.30 6.55 27.91
CA GLU A 669 -6.68 7.80 28.35
C GLU A 669 -7.35 9.00 27.66
N PHE A 670 -7.40 9.00 26.33
CA PHE A 670 -7.99 10.06 25.50
C PHE A 670 -9.53 10.15 25.59
N LYS A 671 -10.23 9.08 26.00
CA LYS A 671 -11.68 9.14 26.30
C LYS A 671 -12.02 9.95 27.55
N ARG A 672 -11.03 10.38 28.34
CA ARG A 672 -11.28 11.02 29.62
C ARG A 672 -11.34 12.52 29.42
N THR A 673 -12.54 13.08 29.53
CA THR A 673 -12.67 14.49 29.85
C THR A 673 -11.96 14.74 31.20
N PRO A 674 -11.02 15.72 31.28
CA PRO A 674 -10.31 16.01 32.52
C PRO A 674 -11.27 16.22 33.70
N ARG A 675 -10.91 15.72 34.89
CA ARG A 675 -11.80 15.83 36.07
C ARG A 675 -12.14 17.28 36.43
N GLY A 676 -11.23 18.22 36.13
CA GLY A 676 -11.45 19.65 36.30
C GLY A 676 -12.61 20.17 35.46
N VAL A 677 -12.71 19.74 34.20
CA VAL A 677 -13.74 20.16 33.23
C VAL A 677 -15.14 19.64 33.58
N ILE A 678 -15.22 18.44 34.15
CA ILE A 678 -16.49 17.90 34.66
C ILE A 678 -16.96 18.65 35.92
N GLY A 679 -16.00 19.23 36.66
CA GLY A 679 -16.23 19.93 37.92
C GLY A 679 -16.42 21.44 37.79
N THR A 680 -16.04 22.05 36.66
CA THR A 680 -16.30 23.46 36.36
C THR A 680 -17.80 23.66 36.17
N HIS A 681 -18.37 24.67 36.82
CA HIS A 681 -19.76 25.06 36.63
C HIS A 681 -19.79 26.40 35.94
N GLU A 682 -20.23 26.41 34.68
CA GLU A 682 -20.71 27.63 34.05
C GLU A 682 -22.22 27.70 34.25
N VAL A 683 -22.65 28.76 34.93
CA VAL A 683 -24.06 29.12 35.03
C VAL A 683 -24.28 30.24 34.02
N ALA A 684 -25.18 30.03 33.06
CA ALA A 684 -25.63 31.11 32.19
C ALA A 684 -26.07 32.30 33.07
N ALA A 685 -25.47 33.47 32.85
CA ALA A 685 -25.66 34.64 33.71
C ALA A 685 -27.17 34.95 33.86
N GLY A 686 -27.70 34.75 35.07
CA GLY A 686 -29.07 35.14 35.44
C GLY A 686 -30.10 34.00 35.62
N GLU A 687 -29.82 32.74 35.25
CA GLU A 687 -30.77 31.64 35.52
C GLU A 687 -30.40 30.83 36.76
N LYS A 688 -31.31 30.74 37.74
CA LYS A 688 -31.21 29.74 38.83
C LYS A 688 -31.20 28.35 38.18
N PRO A 689 -30.34 27.40 38.62
CA PRO A 689 -30.29 26.05 38.05
C PRO A 689 -31.68 25.40 38.15
N GLY A 690 -32.40 25.40 37.03
CA GLY A 690 -33.81 25.06 37.02
C GLY A 690 -34.04 23.63 37.52
N ARG A 691 -34.93 23.46 38.51
CA ARG A 691 -35.50 22.16 38.90
C ARG A 691 -36.23 21.57 37.68
N GLY A 692 -35.54 20.75 36.90
CA GLY A 692 -36.06 20.12 35.68
C GLY A 692 -35.36 18.80 35.37
N ASN A 693 -35.96 17.99 34.50
CA ASN A 693 -35.41 16.68 34.13
C ASN A 693 -34.04 16.85 33.43
N LEU A 694 -32.99 16.24 33.98
CA LEU A 694 -31.64 16.27 33.39
C LEU A 694 -31.57 15.51 32.05
N GLY A 695 -32.50 14.60 31.80
CA GLY A 695 -32.56 13.82 30.56
C GLY A 695 -33.30 14.48 29.41
N ARG A 696 -34.02 15.58 29.65
CA ARG A 696 -34.79 16.26 28.60
C ARG A 696 -34.75 17.77 28.79
N ARG A 697 -34.27 18.48 27.79
CA ARG A 697 -34.30 19.94 27.68
C ARG A 697 -35.18 20.36 26.52
N ILE A 698 -35.81 21.51 26.65
CA ILE A 698 -36.75 22.06 25.67
C ILE A 698 -36.45 23.55 25.55
N TYR A 699 -36.29 24.02 24.32
CA TYR A 699 -35.92 25.39 24.00
C TYR A 699 -36.87 25.95 22.95
N TRP A 700 -37.30 27.19 23.12
CA TRP A 700 -38.17 27.92 22.20
C TRP A 700 -37.41 29.01 21.46
N SER A 701 -37.70 29.19 20.17
CA SER A 701 -37.20 30.28 19.36
C SER A 701 -38.35 30.97 18.64
N GLU A 702 -38.47 32.29 18.82
CA GLU A 702 -39.33 33.15 18.00
C GLU A 702 -38.65 33.50 16.66
N ALA A 703 -37.32 33.37 16.57
CA ALA A 703 -36.49 33.82 15.45
C ALA A 703 -36.07 32.69 14.49
N GLY A 704 -36.56 31.46 14.69
CA GLY A 704 -36.27 30.33 13.80
C GLY A 704 -34.91 29.68 13.98
N VAL A 705 -34.33 29.78 15.17
CA VAL A 705 -33.05 29.15 15.47
C VAL A 705 -33.24 27.63 15.65
N GLU A 706 -32.82 26.87 14.65
CA GLU A 706 -32.98 25.42 14.57
C GLU A 706 -31.90 24.62 15.34
N ARG A 707 -32.08 23.30 15.43
CA ARG A 707 -31.15 22.37 16.08
C ARG A 707 -29.72 22.46 15.55
N ASN A 708 -29.51 22.76 14.27
CA ASN A 708 -28.16 22.78 13.67
C ASN A 708 -27.30 23.89 14.28
N ALA A 709 -27.89 25.06 14.55
CA ALA A 709 -27.21 26.15 15.24
C ALA A 709 -26.86 25.76 16.69
N LEU A 710 -27.81 25.11 17.39
CA LEU A 710 -27.59 24.61 18.75
C LEU A 710 -26.47 23.56 18.81
N LEU A 711 -26.45 22.62 17.85
CA LEU A 711 -25.40 21.60 17.72
C LEU A 711 -24.04 22.27 17.49
N LYS A 712 -23.95 23.22 16.54
CA LYS A 712 -22.72 23.96 16.26
C LYS A 712 -22.18 24.69 17.50
N SER A 713 -23.05 25.40 18.23
CA SER A 713 -22.64 26.06 19.47
C SER A 713 -22.27 25.07 20.58
N THR A 714 -22.89 23.90 20.62
CA THR A 714 -22.55 22.84 21.59
C THR A 714 -21.18 22.24 21.27
N PHE A 715 -20.87 21.97 19.99
CA PHE A 715 -19.54 21.53 19.57
C PHE A 715 -18.46 22.53 19.95
N GLN A 716 -18.66 23.81 19.64
CA GLN A 716 -17.71 24.86 20.02
C GLN A 716 -17.42 24.88 21.52
N LEU A 717 -18.46 24.79 22.37
CA LEU A 717 -18.27 24.76 23.82
C LEU A 717 -17.56 23.49 24.31
N LEU A 718 -17.84 22.35 23.68
CA LEU A 718 -17.13 21.10 23.98
C LEU A 718 -15.65 21.22 23.62
N GLU A 719 -15.32 21.83 22.48
CA GLU A 719 -13.95 22.11 22.04
C GLU A 719 -13.24 23.13 22.95
N ASP A 720 -13.88 24.26 23.24
CA ASP A 720 -13.35 25.33 24.10
C ASP A 720 -12.98 24.81 25.52
N GLU A 721 -13.79 23.89 26.05
CA GLU A 721 -13.57 23.28 27.37
C GLU A 721 -12.73 21.98 27.32
N GLY A 722 -12.32 21.51 26.13
CA GLY A 722 -11.49 20.31 25.97
C GLY A 722 -12.19 19.00 26.29
N TRP A 723 -13.48 18.87 25.95
CA TRP A 723 -14.25 17.63 26.09
C TRP A 723 -13.89 16.62 25.01
N SER A 724 -13.76 15.36 25.41
CA SER A 724 -13.68 14.25 24.46
C SER A 724 -15.09 13.89 23.99
N TYR A 725 -15.38 13.99 22.70
CA TYR A 725 -16.67 13.59 22.11
C TYR A 725 -16.50 12.89 20.77
N SER A 726 -17.62 12.41 20.24
CA SER A 726 -17.74 11.88 18.88
C SER A 726 -19.06 12.35 18.28
N ALA A 727 -19.02 12.85 17.06
CA ALA A 727 -20.20 13.28 16.31
C ALA A 727 -20.85 12.12 15.55
N ASP A 728 -22.13 12.28 15.20
CA ASP A 728 -22.80 11.36 14.28
C ASP A 728 -22.09 11.30 12.93
N THR A 729 -22.14 10.12 12.35
CA THR A 729 -21.54 9.75 11.06
C THR A 729 -22.62 9.44 10.02
N GLY A 730 -23.90 9.72 10.32
CA GLY A 730 -25.06 9.43 9.48
C GLY A 730 -25.69 8.04 9.70
N TRP A 731 -25.10 7.22 10.59
CA TRP A 731 -25.52 5.84 10.86
C TRP A 731 -25.82 5.58 12.32
N LYS A 732 -25.86 6.63 13.17
CA LYS A 732 -26.14 6.50 14.60
C LYS A 732 -27.50 7.07 14.90
N GLU A 733 -28.12 6.55 15.94
CA GLU A 733 -29.39 7.08 16.45
C GLU A 733 -29.20 8.34 17.31
N TRP A 734 -27.98 8.85 17.48
CA TRP A 734 -27.64 9.98 18.34
C TRP A 734 -26.76 10.97 17.58
N ASP A 735 -26.83 12.24 17.95
CA ASP A 735 -26.12 13.35 17.29
C ASP A 735 -24.69 13.52 17.82
N ILE A 736 -24.53 13.43 19.15
CA ILE A 736 -23.23 13.56 19.83
C ILE A 736 -23.11 12.50 20.93
N GLN A 737 -21.98 11.81 20.99
CA GLN A 737 -21.57 11.00 22.13
C GLN A 737 -20.43 11.71 22.88
N ILE A 738 -20.71 12.15 24.10
CA ILE A 738 -19.76 12.85 24.97
C ILE A 738 -19.17 11.85 25.97
N TYR A 739 -17.84 11.74 25.99
CA TYR A 739 -17.11 10.81 26.86
C TYR A 739 -16.73 11.50 28.16
N GLY A 740 -17.28 11.01 29.29
CA GLY A 740 -17.04 11.65 30.58
C GLY A 740 -15.96 10.97 31.41
N ASN A 741 -16.22 9.75 31.85
CA ASN A 741 -15.29 9.01 32.69
C ASN A 741 -15.22 7.54 32.28
N PHE A 742 -14.37 6.78 32.97
CA PHE A 742 -14.16 5.34 32.71
C PHE A 742 -15.44 4.50 32.70
N PHE A 743 -16.51 4.99 33.34
CA PHE A 743 -17.72 4.23 33.55
C PHE A 743 -18.91 4.67 32.68
N TRP A 744 -18.93 5.94 32.27
CA TRP A 744 -20.11 6.56 31.66
C TRP A 744 -19.76 7.47 30.48
N SER A 745 -20.59 7.36 29.45
CA SER A 745 -20.72 8.35 28.37
C SER A 745 -22.16 8.87 28.30
N ILE A 746 -22.33 10.08 27.78
CA ILE A 746 -23.65 10.69 27.54
C ILE A 746 -23.88 10.75 26.04
N ILE A 747 -25.05 10.30 25.59
CA ILE A 747 -25.49 10.49 24.22
C ILE A 747 -26.51 11.63 24.17
N MET A 748 -26.41 12.47 23.16
CA MET A 748 -27.32 13.57 22.90
C MET A 748 -28.09 13.33 21.61
N GLN A 749 -29.40 13.52 21.67
CA GLN A 749 -30.33 13.47 20.54
C GLN A 749 -31.14 14.76 20.51
N THR A 750 -31.29 15.36 19.34
CA THR A 750 -31.99 16.63 19.17
C THR A 750 -33.04 16.56 18.07
N VAL A 751 -34.12 17.33 18.22
CA VAL A 751 -35.18 17.47 17.21
C VAL A 751 -35.74 18.89 17.25
N THR A 752 -36.07 19.46 16.10
CA THR A 752 -36.75 20.76 15.97
C THR A 752 -38.18 20.53 15.48
N GLU A 753 -39.16 21.03 16.21
CA GLU A 753 -40.59 21.07 15.88
C GLU A 753 -40.92 22.47 15.33
N TYR A 754 -41.59 22.55 14.18
CA TYR A 754 -41.98 23.83 13.55
C TYR A 754 -43.39 24.23 13.96
N HIS A 755 -43.58 25.48 14.40
CA HIS A 755 -44.83 25.99 14.98
C HIS A 755 -45.42 27.19 14.21
N GLY A 756 -45.20 27.25 12.90
CA GLY A 756 -45.72 28.30 12.02
C GLY A 756 -44.90 29.61 12.04
N GLY A 757 -44.73 30.22 10.87
CA GLY A 757 -43.79 31.35 10.71
C GLY A 757 -42.35 30.94 11.05
N PRO A 758 -41.51 31.84 11.59
CA PRO A 758 -40.16 31.51 12.03
C PRO A 758 -40.15 30.77 13.38
N LYS A 759 -41.28 30.39 13.98
CA LYS A 759 -41.29 29.86 15.34
C LYS A 759 -40.94 28.37 15.36
N CYS A 760 -39.99 27.99 16.22
CA CYS A 760 -39.61 26.59 16.37
C CYS A 760 -39.29 26.21 17.82
N LEU A 761 -39.52 24.93 18.13
CA LEU A 761 -39.25 24.33 19.43
C LEU A 761 -38.19 23.24 19.27
N THR A 762 -37.02 23.42 19.87
CA THR A 762 -35.94 22.42 19.84
C THR A 762 -35.93 21.61 21.13
N ARG A 763 -36.00 20.28 21.02
CA ARG A 763 -35.90 19.36 22.15
C ARG A 763 -34.56 18.65 22.13
N VAL A 764 -33.97 18.49 23.30
CA VAL A 764 -32.73 17.74 23.51
C VAL A 764 -32.97 16.62 24.51
N ARG A 765 -32.57 15.41 24.16
CA ARG A 765 -32.58 14.23 25.04
C ARG A 765 -31.14 13.84 25.35
N LEU A 766 -30.85 13.68 26.64
CA LEU A 766 -29.57 13.17 27.15
C LEU A 766 -29.77 11.76 27.71
N GLY A 767 -29.10 10.79 27.10
CA GLY A 767 -29.12 9.37 27.50
C GLY A 767 -27.82 8.95 28.18
N TYR A 768 -27.88 7.96 29.07
CA TYR A 768 -26.67 7.28 29.56
C TYR A 768 -26.28 6.20 28.58
N ARG A 769 -24.97 6.03 28.35
CA ARG A 769 -24.43 4.90 27.61
C ARG A 769 -23.32 4.24 28.43
N PHE A 770 -23.51 2.96 28.72
CA PHE A 770 -22.53 2.15 29.42
C PHE A 770 -21.27 2.02 28.57
N VAL A 771 -20.12 2.22 29.22
CA VAL A 771 -18.82 1.90 28.63
C VAL A 771 -18.58 0.39 28.83
N THR A 772 -17.92 -0.25 27.86
CA THR A 772 -17.65 -1.70 27.87
C THR A 772 -17.03 -2.18 29.18
N THR A 773 -16.14 -1.39 29.78
CA THR A 773 -15.48 -1.78 31.03
C THR A 773 -16.43 -1.85 32.22
N THR A 774 -17.44 -0.98 32.28
CA THR A 774 -18.52 -1.08 33.28
C THR A 774 -19.26 -2.39 33.11
N VAL A 775 -19.58 -2.79 31.88
CA VAL A 775 -20.27 -4.05 31.60
C VAL A 775 -19.41 -5.24 32.03
N ILE A 776 -18.13 -5.26 31.67
CA ILE A 776 -17.20 -6.35 32.03
C ILE A 776 -17.07 -6.49 33.55
N ILE A 777 -16.83 -5.39 34.29
CA ILE A 777 -16.68 -5.44 35.75
C ILE A 777 -17.96 -5.98 36.40
N ASN A 778 -19.14 -5.52 35.96
CA ASN A 778 -20.41 -6.03 36.49
C ASN A 778 -20.61 -7.51 36.16
N LEU A 779 -20.31 -7.95 34.93
CA LEU A 779 -20.40 -9.36 34.54
C LEU A 779 -19.46 -10.25 35.36
N LEU A 780 -18.21 -9.82 35.62
CA LEU A 780 -17.26 -10.56 36.45
C LEU A 780 -17.76 -10.73 37.88
N ILE A 781 -18.27 -9.65 38.49
CA ILE A 781 -18.79 -9.69 39.86
C ILE A 781 -20.05 -10.56 39.93
N ILE A 782 -20.96 -10.43 38.96
CA ILE A 782 -22.18 -11.26 38.86
C ILE A 782 -21.83 -12.74 38.67
N ALA A 783 -20.88 -13.06 37.79
CA ALA A 783 -20.43 -14.44 37.57
C ALA A 783 -19.82 -15.05 38.84
N MET A 784 -19.03 -14.27 39.58
CA MET A 784 -18.47 -14.70 40.87
C MET A 784 -19.56 -14.93 41.92
N LEU A 785 -20.58 -14.07 41.98
CA LEU A 785 -21.75 -14.22 42.85
C LEU A 785 -22.56 -15.48 42.51
N ILE A 786 -22.81 -15.75 41.22
CA ILE A 786 -23.51 -16.94 40.75
C ILE A 786 -22.73 -18.21 41.09
N TYR A 787 -21.41 -18.23 40.81
CA TYR A 787 -20.56 -19.38 41.14
C TYR A 787 -20.56 -19.69 42.64
N ARG A 788 -20.43 -18.68 43.49
CA ARG A 788 -20.49 -18.83 44.95
C ARG A 788 -21.84 -19.38 45.38
N TYR A 789 -22.94 -18.84 44.85
CA TYR A 789 -24.29 -19.33 45.14
C TYR A 789 -24.46 -20.82 44.78
N LEU A 790 -23.88 -21.27 43.66
CA LEU A 790 -23.97 -22.65 43.21
C LEU A 790 -23.07 -23.62 43.98
N ASN A 791 -21.90 -23.17 44.49
CA ASN A 791 -20.89 -24.05 45.09
C ASN A 791 -20.78 -24.05 46.62
N ASN A 792 -21.31 -23.06 47.36
CA ASN A 792 -21.33 -23.10 48.83
C ASN A 792 -22.38 -22.12 49.45
N THR A 793 -23.23 -22.67 50.33
CA THR A 793 -24.14 -22.06 51.31
C THR A 793 -24.44 -20.53 51.22
N GLY A 794 -25.16 -20.11 50.18
CA GLY A 794 -25.91 -18.85 50.18
C GLY A 794 -25.12 -17.56 49.91
N LEU A 795 -25.86 -16.47 49.73
CA LEU A 795 -25.32 -15.15 49.37
C LEU A 795 -24.73 -14.44 50.61
N GLU A 796 -23.40 -14.36 50.70
CA GLU A 796 -22.73 -13.61 51.78
C GLU A 796 -22.86 -12.08 51.60
N LEU A 797 -23.37 -11.40 52.64
CA LEU A 797 -23.44 -9.93 52.74
C LEU A 797 -22.09 -9.23 52.47
N ARG A 798 -20.97 -9.90 52.73
CA ARG A 798 -19.60 -9.38 52.53
C ARG A 798 -19.26 -9.07 51.07
N ILE A 799 -19.96 -9.66 50.09
CA ILE A 799 -19.74 -9.38 48.66
C ILE A 799 -20.83 -8.47 48.10
N ILE A 800 -22.08 -8.64 48.55
CA ILE A 800 -23.22 -7.84 48.10
C ILE A 800 -23.08 -6.37 48.52
N VAL A 801 -22.69 -6.11 49.78
CA VAL A 801 -22.61 -4.74 50.30
C VAL A 801 -21.57 -3.91 49.54
N PRO A 802 -20.32 -4.36 49.33
CA PRO A 802 -19.37 -3.65 48.48
C PRO A 802 -19.85 -3.44 47.04
N TYR A 803 -20.54 -4.41 46.44
CA TYR A 803 -21.09 -4.27 45.10
C TYR A 803 -22.23 -3.23 45.03
N ALA A 804 -23.12 -3.20 46.02
CA ALA A 804 -24.17 -2.18 46.12
C ALA A 804 -23.58 -0.77 46.29
N ILE A 805 -22.53 -0.63 47.12
CA ILE A 805 -21.77 0.63 47.28
C ILE A 805 -21.11 1.03 45.95
N PHE A 806 -20.54 0.07 45.22
CA PHE A 806 -19.97 0.30 43.90
C PHE A 806 -21.02 0.78 42.88
N LEU A 807 -22.21 0.15 42.84
CA LEU A 807 -23.32 0.60 41.98
C LEU A 807 -23.80 2.02 42.32
N LEU A 808 -23.90 2.36 43.61
CA LEU A 808 -24.20 3.72 44.08
C LEU A 808 -23.13 4.72 43.63
N PHE A 809 -21.85 4.37 43.79
CA PHE A 809 -20.73 5.17 43.30
C PHE A 809 -20.81 5.41 41.78
N LEU A 810 -21.11 4.37 40.99
CA LEU A 810 -21.31 4.51 39.55
C LEU A 810 -22.48 5.45 39.23
N GLY A 811 -23.63 5.26 39.87
CA GLY A 811 -24.83 6.09 39.62
C GLY A 811 -24.61 7.57 39.95
N THR A 812 -23.91 7.88 41.05
CA THR A 812 -23.60 9.28 41.41
C THR A 812 -22.67 9.94 40.39
N ARG A 813 -21.66 9.22 39.89
CA ARG A 813 -20.76 9.71 38.83
C ARG A 813 -21.50 9.95 37.51
N ALA A 814 -22.41 9.06 37.13
CA ALA A 814 -23.24 9.21 35.94
C ALA A 814 -24.07 10.50 36.00
N ARG A 815 -24.72 10.73 37.14
CA ARG A 815 -25.60 11.88 37.35
C ARG A 815 -24.84 13.20 37.31
N ARG A 816 -23.63 13.27 37.89
CA ARG A 816 -22.76 14.45 37.82
C ARG A 816 -22.37 14.78 36.39
N LEU A 817 -21.92 13.78 35.63
CA LEU A 817 -21.56 13.94 34.23
C LEU A 817 -22.74 14.46 33.40
N LYS A 818 -23.92 13.84 33.53
CA LYS A 818 -25.13 14.25 32.82
C LYS A 818 -25.57 15.67 33.19
N LYS A 819 -25.42 16.06 34.45
CA LYS A 819 -25.71 17.42 34.90
C LYS A 819 -24.82 18.42 34.17
N ARG A 820 -23.52 18.15 34.08
CA ARG A 820 -22.58 19.05 33.41
C ARG A 820 -22.86 19.17 31.91
N VAL A 821 -23.09 18.05 31.22
CA VAL A 821 -23.48 18.09 29.79
C VAL A 821 -24.77 18.90 29.58
N ALA A 822 -25.74 18.77 30.48
CA ALA A 822 -26.97 19.55 30.40
C ALA A 822 -26.72 21.06 30.60
N GLU A 823 -25.75 21.44 31.44
CA GLU A 823 -25.33 22.85 31.61
C GLU A 823 -24.71 23.41 30.33
N ILE A 824 -23.84 22.64 29.66
CA ILE A 824 -23.23 23.05 28.38
C ILE A 824 -24.30 23.31 27.31
N VAL A 825 -25.28 22.43 27.19
CA VAL A 825 -26.40 22.62 26.24
C VAL A 825 -27.24 23.84 26.62
N ASP A 826 -27.46 24.08 27.93
CA ASP A 826 -28.17 25.27 28.41
C ASP A 826 -27.38 26.56 28.05
N VAL A 827 -26.05 26.56 28.17
CA VAL A 827 -25.18 27.69 27.78
C VAL A 827 -25.16 27.88 26.26
N ALA A 828 -25.06 26.80 25.47
CA ALA A 828 -25.15 26.85 24.01
C ALA A 828 -26.46 27.47 23.54
N ALA A 829 -27.58 27.06 24.15
CA ALA A 829 -28.89 27.61 23.86
C ALA A 829 -28.98 29.09 24.22
N PHE A 830 -28.44 29.49 25.38
CA PHE A 830 -28.42 30.89 25.82
C PHE A 830 -27.60 31.78 24.87
N ARG A 831 -26.43 31.34 24.40
CA ARG A 831 -25.61 32.07 23.40
C ARG A 831 -26.36 32.35 22.10
N LEU A 832 -27.36 31.53 21.78
CA LEU A 832 -28.18 31.64 20.58
C LEU A 832 -29.54 32.34 20.82
N GLY A 833 -29.77 32.88 22.02
CA GLY A 833 -31.03 33.55 22.38
C GLY A 833 -32.23 32.60 22.51
N LEU A 834 -32.00 31.29 22.63
CA LEU A 834 -33.06 30.31 22.82
C LEU A 834 -33.61 30.37 24.25
N GLN A 835 -34.94 30.41 24.39
CA GLN A 835 -35.59 30.46 25.70
C GLN A 835 -35.83 29.06 26.26
N ARG A 836 -35.34 28.78 27.47
CA ARG A 836 -35.49 27.49 28.12
C ARG A 836 -36.90 27.30 28.69
N MET A 837 -37.57 26.23 28.27
CA MET A 837 -38.93 25.91 28.72
C MET A 837 -38.90 24.94 29.90
N SER A 838 -39.51 25.32 31.04
CA SER A 838 -39.72 24.41 32.16
C SER A 838 -40.87 23.44 31.86
N GLY A 839 -40.77 22.18 32.31
CA GLY A 839 -41.67 21.09 31.92
C GLY A 839 -43.17 21.27 32.21
N LYS A 840 -43.59 22.35 32.88
CA LYS A 840 -45.01 22.71 33.07
C LYS A 840 -45.55 23.73 32.07
N ARG A 841 -44.71 24.49 31.35
CA ARG A 841 -45.14 25.49 30.33
C ARG A 841 -45.07 24.99 28.88
N GLY A 842 -44.35 23.89 28.62
CA GLY A 842 -44.21 23.35 27.26
C GLY A 842 -45.50 22.82 26.63
N SER A 843 -46.54 22.56 27.43
CA SER A 843 -47.86 22.16 26.95
C SER A 843 -48.83 23.34 26.73
N SER A 844 -48.50 24.55 27.21
CA SER A 844 -49.37 25.73 27.06
C SER A 844 -49.00 26.62 25.88
N VAL A 845 -47.79 26.51 25.34
CA VAL A 845 -47.32 27.26 24.15
C VAL A 845 -47.63 26.50 22.85
N ALA A 846 -47.95 25.20 22.95
CA ALA A 846 -48.35 24.36 21.82
C ALA A 846 -49.87 24.39 21.54
N ARG A 847 -50.60 25.39 22.06
CA ARG A 847 -52.00 25.67 21.74
C ARG A 847 -52.11 26.99 20.98
#